data_AF-A0A1I0N187-F1
#
_entry.id   AF-A0A1I0N187-F1
#
_cell.length_a   1.000
_cell.length_b   1.000
_cell.length_c   1.000
_cell.angle_alpha   90.00
_cell.angle_beta   90.00
_cell.angle_gamma   90.00
#
_symmetry.space_group_name_H-M   'P 1'
#
loop_
_entity.id
_entity.type
_entity.pdbx_description
1 polymer ?
#
loop_
_entity_poly.entity_id
_entity_poly.type
_entity_poly.pdbx_seq_one_letter_code
_entity_poly.pdbx_strand_id
1 'polypeptide(L)'
;MIAKMKNDINDRKLFTSIVVFAAIFVIAVVSIIGITVFGGNTLTSPIPTEVVLNGKTYTNANPFVILEIVPQEGLGELGYMVGGNSMPILASDIQKISDGTKKTTVLDAWKDCVGCITGIWDRTKYSDNGLTIEGFADRNLFANSVFGNSNMRDKILVKTVAANAATKEMVDSAEMVYINPGYHSTKFYEAYNLMAQNTSSNNKLSKKYNSVNTDSNKATFSQYNISAEVALEIYIRSEEHGLSVVYDNSQTVWSNTSQSDNYSKLGQLLLSIEPDTFVTEYASQSVSNIYSGTKGSIGVYNSVLQIKRNSANVNWDSYMFVENNTPQYPYFNGGTRNTIYLNDNVLSYSGYNLMDMIFLNGGSKTTDYNGGTYLGTDFDIARSLYGLNANGELSYTSMTRYIIGDFPAEGEFDKINVLEIEPSAAYQYNNYAGAVKIAKYFGYNANIMTEANWTNYVNVKSIASNGFNGMNEDLSEIYDLVIIGSNNPTGYLKTSTIYSKMGELLKIQSNSKYARLSGNDLTAKSVGKLTNYAKTGKPMILSGALYYGDKTIDSSANIYNLSITKLSVQIYNGNSSTKKISTKNIMKEPSGDDSYRYLTKMVKPVITVDSKFKMIYNGDTATATFDTSDLSDFTFSGMIGKTAKDYNLVLYFDKDSNGLFAPESTDDSNEVFLNQTIRTNQDGTFSVNIDLPETLRGYLAWKAVVKDPLTDLSSEDTGGIVIEVNSQDIKTVKLLQICPSNLDALTLNMSDVNGQFQKLFNSVKSVTGINLDVTLMTTRQYENMYKNGNNYTLGDYTKNNFLKNYTMVVVGFADTYGGDDVDNGNGALDNLYDYINKGNSVLFVHDTTTYHAYSDGASTSVFGVNWGYQLTKKFRFLIGMDRYGVSLNNNPTAYNQGNYIQGYTNDFMLRFGKDLNNNDYSMFGGVPSTYNQFITTNKVNRLNQGQITEFPYKTAQDLPIATTHAQYFQLDLEAHANVAEDVVVWYTIGSDNNSNIIYNYTGQDAVNNYYIYSKGNITYSGAGHSKVDGSQELKLFVNTVIRAILSGNSAPEIKVNNAALKSAGMYELFTRDNAKLPIIKFTASDLDLSKNTGKFESGLVYWDTDGNNAYNVGDIVIKTYDSTNPIMNAQENTIDLEDYYNYTYKGVTLRKYYSDNNVKIGFQVTDSANATGNATVSIFYRNLFELN
;
A
#
# COMPACT_ATOMS: atom_id res chain seq x y z
N MET A 1 66.57 -24.36 -28.61
CA MET A 1 65.35 -24.51 -29.42
C MET A 1 64.76 -25.85 -29.03
N ILE A 2 63.51 -25.89 -28.54
CA ILE A 2 62.82 -27.13 -28.16
C ILE A 2 63.46 -27.84 -26.93
N ALA A 3 62.61 -28.51 -26.15
CA ALA A 3 62.94 -29.54 -25.15
C ALA A 3 63.61 -29.10 -23.83
N LYS A 4 62.79 -28.65 -22.87
CA LYS A 4 62.72 -29.31 -21.55
C LYS A 4 61.39 -29.03 -20.85
N MET A 5 60.50 -29.99 -21.01
CA MET A 5 59.46 -30.38 -20.06
C MET A 5 60.03 -30.56 -18.64
N LYS A 6 59.12 -30.52 -17.64
CA LYS A 6 59.22 -30.92 -16.21
C LYS A 6 59.87 -29.84 -15.31
N ASN A 7 59.26 -29.33 -14.23
CA ASN A 7 58.19 -29.79 -13.36
C ASN A 7 57.65 -28.59 -12.54
N ASP A 8 56.49 -28.80 -11.90
CA ASP A 8 55.90 -28.04 -10.79
C ASP A 8 55.03 -26.82 -11.12
N ILE A 9 53.74 -27.09 -11.34
CA ILE A 9 52.59 -26.61 -10.55
C ILE A 9 51.45 -27.60 -10.84
N ASN A 10 51.49 -28.72 -10.16
CA ASN A 10 50.52 -29.82 -10.24
C ASN A 10 49.98 -30.07 -8.83
N ASP A 11 49.17 -29.15 -8.26
CA ASP A 11 48.59 -29.41 -6.92
C ASP A 11 47.27 -28.72 -6.52
N ARG A 12 46.63 -27.87 -7.35
CA ARG A 12 45.33 -27.25 -6.95
C ARG A 12 44.08 -27.82 -7.60
N LYS A 13 44.18 -28.48 -8.76
CA LYS A 13 43.02 -29.15 -9.40
C LYS A 13 42.74 -30.55 -8.83
N LEU A 14 43.77 -31.21 -8.30
CA LEU A 14 43.64 -32.52 -7.66
C LEU A 14 43.00 -32.41 -6.26
N PHE A 15 43.33 -31.36 -5.48
CA PHE A 15 42.77 -31.17 -4.13
C PHE A 15 41.26 -30.89 -4.14
N THR A 16 40.78 -30.07 -5.08
CA THR A 16 39.34 -29.73 -5.18
C THR A 16 38.51 -30.91 -5.69
N SER A 17 39.06 -31.74 -6.58
CA SER A 17 38.38 -32.95 -7.06
C SER A 17 38.40 -34.08 -6.02
N ILE A 18 39.48 -34.22 -5.23
CA ILE A 18 39.59 -35.21 -4.15
C ILE A 18 38.68 -34.84 -2.96
N VAL A 19 38.51 -33.56 -2.62
CA VAL A 19 37.59 -33.14 -1.54
C VAL A 19 36.13 -33.35 -1.95
N VAL A 20 35.78 -33.10 -3.22
CA VAL A 20 34.43 -33.36 -3.74
C VAL A 20 34.15 -34.87 -3.88
N PHE A 21 35.13 -35.68 -4.33
CA PHE A 21 34.97 -37.14 -4.36
C PHE A 21 34.98 -37.77 -2.97
N ALA A 22 35.77 -37.26 -2.02
CA ALA A 22 35.74 -37.73 -0.63
C ALA A 22 34.44 -37.35 0.08
N ALA A 23 33.87 -36.17 -0.19
CA ALA A 23 32.57 -35.79 0.34
C ALA A 23 31.44 -36.65 -0.26
N ILE A 24 31.46 -36.92 -1.57
CA ILE A 24 30.46 -37.79 -2.22
C ILE A 24 30.64 -39.26 -1.80
N PHE A 25 31.86 -39.74 -1.59
CA PHE A 25 32.13 -41.11 -1.14
C PHE A 25 31.84 -41.29 0.37
N VAL A 26 32.05 -40.26 1.21
CA VAL A 26 31.62 -40.28 2.62
C VAL A 26 30.10 -40.20 2.71
N ILE A 27 29.42 -39.40 1.88
CA ILE A 27 27.95 -39.36 1.82
C ILE A 27 27.40 -40.71 1.30
N ALA A 28 28.02 -41.33 0.30
CA ALA A 28 27.58 -42.63 -0.23
C ALA A 28 27.89 -43.82 0.71
N VAL A 29 29.03 -43.82 1.40
CA VAL A 29 29.40 -44.88 2.37
C VAL A 29 28.63 -44.72 3.69
N VAL A 30 28.30 -43.50 4.13
CA VAL A 30 27.37 -43.28 5.26
C VAL A 30 25.94 -43.68 4.88
N SER A 31 25.55 -43.50 3.61
CA SER A 31 24.24 -43.98 3.10
C SER A 31 24.16 -45.52 3.00
N ILE A 32 25.26 -46.21 2.71
CA ILE A 32 25.29 -47.69 2.54
C ILE A 32 25.57 -48.42 3.87
N ILE A 33 26.35 -47.84 4.81
CA ILE A 33 26.52 -48.42 6.15
C ILE A 33 25.27 -48.20 7.02
N GLY A 34 24.50 -47.13 6.77
CA GLY A 34 23.23 -46.85 7.44
C GLY A 34 22.09 -47.85 7.17
N ILE A 35 22.21 -48.72 6.15
CA ILE A 35 21.15 -49.66 5.75
C ILE A 35 21.39 -51.09 6.28
N THR A 36 22.56 -51.42 6.83
CA THR A 36 22.88 -52.84 7.13
C THR A 36 23.42 -53.17 8.52
N VAL A 37 23.53 -52.19 9.45
CA VAL A 37 23.91 -52.47 10.85
C VAL A 37 23.01 -51.71 11.83
N PHE A 38 21.72 -52.05 11.84
CA PHE A 38 20.85 -51.86 13.01
C PHE A 38 20.21 -53.20 13.39
N GLY A 39 21.05 -54.13 13.82
CA GLY A 39 20.63 -55.09 14.84
C GLY A 39 20.81 -54.44 16.21
N GLY A 40 19.85 -53.61 16.62
CA GLY A 40 19.71 -53.11 18.00
C GLY A 40 20.66 -51.98 18.41
N ASN A 41 20.20 -50.72 18.33
CA ASN A 41 20.36 -49.66 19.34
C ASN A 41 20.03 -48.28 18.73
N THR A 42 18.83 -47.78 18.99
CA THR A 42 18.32 -46.47 18.55
C THR A 42 19.12 -45.31 19.16
N LEU A 43 19.87 -44.55 18.33
CA LEU A 43 20.34 -43.21 18.68
C LEU A 43 19.20 -42.21 18.40
N THR A 44 18.55 -41.70 19.45
CA THR A 44 17.56 -40.63 19.37
C THR A 44 18.25 -39.27 19.48
N SER A 45 18.04 -38.36 18.53
CA SER A 45 18.41 -36.95 18.70
C SER A 45 17.82 -36.39 20.00
N PRO A 46 18.55 -35.56 20.76
CA PRO A 46 18.02 -34.95 21.98
C PRO A 46 16.81 -34.08 21.63
N ILE A 47 15.71 -34.27 22.37
CA ILE A 47 14.50 -33.45 22.25
C ILE A 47 14.84 -32.04 22.74
N PRO A 48 14.50 -30.97 22.00
CA PRO A 48 14.72 -29.59 22.47
C PRO A 48 14.09 -29.35 23.83
N THR A 49 14.71 -28.57 24.71
CA THR A 49 14.16 -28.25 26.04
C THR A 49 12.95 -27.32 25.97
N GLU A 50 12.87 -26.52 24.91
CA GLU A 50 11.79 -25.57 24.64
C GLU A 50 11.36 -25.63 23.17
N VAL A 51 10.08 -25.36 22.91
CA VAL A 51 9.52 -25.20 21.57
C VAL A 51 8.60 -23.99 21.59
N VAL A 52 8.70 -23.09 20.61
CA VAL A 52 7.81 -21.94 20.49
C VAL A 52 6.75 -22.25 19.44
N LEU A 53 5.47 -22.16 19.81
CA LEU A 53 4.32 -22.18 18.89
C LEU A 53 3.35 -21.08 19.32
N ASN A 54 2.75 -20.37 18.37
CA ASN A 54 1.79 -19.29 18.65
C ASN A 54 2.22 -18.26 19.73
N GLY A 55 3.51 -17.92 19.76
CA GLY A 55 4.12 -16.88 20.59
C GLY A 55 4.42 -17.36 22.01
N LYS A 56 4.06 -18.61 22.30
CA LYS A 56 4.19 -19.23 23.61
C LYS A 56 5.31 -20.24 23.59
N THR A 57 6.15 -20.18 24.62
CA THR A 57 7.24 -21.13 24.83
C THR A 57 6.69 -22.31 25.62
N TYR A 58 6.71 -23.48 24.99
CA TYR A 58 6.34 -24.74 25.60
C TYR A 58 7.58 -25.46 26.09
N THR A 59 7.46 -25.98 27.31
CA THR A 59 8.46 -26.83 27.96
C THR A 59 7.74 -27.96 28.67
N ASN A 60 8.46 -28.93 29.23
CA ASN A 60 7.84 -29.97 30.05
C ASN A 60 7.08 -29.37 31.27
N ALA A 61 7.57 -28.25 31.81
CA ALA A 61 6.91 -27.54 32.92
C ALA A 61 5.74 -26.64 32.48
N ASN A 62 5.71 -26.23 31.20
CA ASN A 62 4.66 -25.41 30.60
C ASN A 62 4.19 -26.07 29.29
N PRO A 63 3.36 -27.13 29.35
CA PRO A 63 2.98 -27.90 28.17
C PRO A 63 1.92 -27.18 27.33
N PHE A 64 1.88 -27.50 26.03
CA PHE A 64 0.77 -27.23 25.13
C PHE A 64 -0.45 -28.03 25.60
N VAL A 65 -1.44 -27.32 26.15
CA VAL A 65 -2.62 -27.95 26.76
C VAL A 65 -3.71 -28.13 25.71
N ILE A 66 -4.09 -29.38 25.46
CA ILE A 66 -5.26 -29.75 24.68
C ILE A 66 -6.38 -30.10 25.65
N LEU A 67 -7.48 -29.36 25.61
CA LEU A 67 -8.70 -29.73 26.31
C LEU A 67 -9.54 -30.63 25.41
N GLU A 68 -9.61 -31.90 25.76
CA GLU A 68 -10.44 -32.89 25.05
C GLU A 68 -11.79 -33.01 25.76
N ILE A 69 -12.85 -32.56 25.10
CA ILE A 69 -14.22 -32.59 25.60
C ILE A 69 -14.98 -33.70 24.88
N VAL A 70 -15.36 -34.70 25.68
CA VAL A 70 -16.09 -35.90 25.24
C VAL A 70 -17.35 -36.08 26.09
N PRO A 71 -18.35 -36.88 25.69
CA PRO A 71 -19.56 -37.04 26.49
C PRO A 71 -19.24 -37.52 27.92
N GLN A 72 -18.26 -38.40 28.05
CA GLN A 72 -17.77 -38.96 29.30
C GLN A 72 -16.25 -39.19 29.20
N GLU A 73 -15.51 -39.04 30.31
CA GLU A 73 -14.04 -39.09 30.29
C GLU A 73 -13.47 -40.39 29.70
N GLY A 74 -14.13 -41.54 29.90
CA GLY A 74 -13.71 -42.82 29.34
C GLY A 74 -13.82 -42.96 27.82
N LEU A 75 -14.31 -41.93 27.15
CA LEU A 75 -14.43 -41.84 25.69
C LEU A 75 -13.33 -40.99 25.05
N GLY A 76 -12.38 -40.45 25.83
CA GLY A 76 -11.25 -39.70 25.30
C GLY A 76 -10.34 -40.57 24.43
N GLU A 77 -9.81 -40.00 23.35
CA GLU A 77 -8.99 -40.71 22.36
C GLU A 77 -7.62 -40.04 22.16
N LEU A 78 -7.57 -38.71 22.13
CA LEU A 78 -6.32 -37.95 21.96
C LEU A 78 -5.34 -38.19 23.12
N GLY A 79 -5.86 -38.38 24.33
CA GLY A 79 -5.03 -38.70 25.49
C GLY A 79 -4.20 -39.99 25.33
N TYR A 80 -4.74 -41.00 24.63
CA TYR A 80 -4.02 -42.23 24.30
C TYR A 80 -2.91 -42.02 23.26
N MET A 81 -3.02 -40.99 22.41
CA MET A 81 -2.00 -40.62 21.42
C MET A 81 -0.80 -39.92 22.05
N VAL A 82 -1.02 -39.15 23.12
CA VAL A 82 0.04 -38.44 23.85
C VAL A 82 0.72 -39.36 24.86
N GLY A 83 -0.06 -40.20 25.55
CA GLY A 83 0.45 -41.14 26.54
C GLY A 83 0.74 -40.51 27.91
N GLY A 84 1.24 -41.32 28.85
CA GLY A 84 1.58 -40.87 30.20
C GLY A 84 0.37 -40.36 31.00
N ASN A 85 0.51 -39.18 31.60
CA ASN A 85 -0.56 -38.55 32.40
C ASN A 85 -1.73 -38.02 31.56
N SER A 86 -1.58 -37.94 30.24
CA SER A 86 -2.63 -37.53 29.31
C SER A 86 -3.64 -38.63 29.03
N MET A 87 -3.35 -39.89 29.40
CA MET A 87 -4.24 -41.02 29.11
C MET A 87 -5.51 -40.98 29.99
N PRO A 88 -6.70 -41.23 29.41
CA PRO A 88 -7.92 -41.43 30.20
C PRO A 88 -7.78 -42.55 31.24
N ILE A 89 -7.12 -43.66 30.85
CA ILE A 89 -6.70 -44.75 31.74
C ILE A 89 -5.18 -44.73 31.88
N LEU A 90 -4.67 -44.50 33.09
CA LEU A 90 -3.23 -44.40 33.32
C LEU A 90 -2.53 -45.75 33.15
N ALA A 91 -1.44 -45.77 32.38
CA ALA A 91 -0.62 -46.97 32.19
C ALA A 91 -0.14 -47.58 33.53
N SER A 92 0.19 -46.73 34.51
CA SER A 92 0.58 -47.15 35.86
C SER A 92 -0.54 -47.83 36.66
N ASP A 93 -1.80 -47.55 36.35
CA ASP A 93 -2.95 -48.19 36.99
C ASP A 93 -3.30 -49.52 36.32
N ILE A 94 -3.09 -49.66 35.00
CA ILE A 94 -3.24 -50.93 34.26
C ILE A 94 -2.28 -51.99 34.84
N GLN A 95 -1.06 -51.59 35.20
CA GLN A 95 -0.07 -52.49 35.80
C GLN A 95 -0.52 -53.06 37.16
N LYS A 96 -1.41 -52.38 37.87
CA LYS A 96 -1.89 -52.77 39.20
C LYS A 96 -3.07 -53.75 39.15
N ILE A 97 -3.58 -54.06 37.96
CA ILE A 97 -4.63 -55.06 37.76
C ILE A 97 -4.01 -56.45 37.89
N SER A 98 -4.40 -57.20 38.92
CA SER A 98 -3.92 -58.57 39.18
C SER A 98 -4.67 -59.64 38.39
N ASP A 99 -5.88 -59.35 37.90
CA ASP A 99 -6.67 -60.26 37.07
C ASP A 99 -6.22 -60.17 35.62
N GLY A 100 -5.59 -61.25 35.13
CA GLY A 100 -5.05 -61.31 33.77
C GLY A 100 -6.10 -61.09 32.68
N THR A 101 -7.34 -61.54 32.87
CA THR A 101 -8.42 -61.40 31.86
C THR A 101 -8.90 -59.95 31.77
N LYS A 102 -9.06 -59.30 32.93
CA LYS A 102 -9.42 -57.87 33.00
C LYS A 102 -8.30 -56.99 32.46
N LYS A 103 -7.04 -57.33 32.79
CA LYS A 103 -5.86 -56.63 32.28
C LYS A 103 -5.79 -56.74 30.75
N THR A 104 -6.01 -57.92 30.18
CA THR A 104 -6.10 -58.11 28.73
C THR A 104 -7.23 -57.28 28.12
N THR A 105 -8.41 -57.24 28.73
CA THR A 105 -9.54 -56.43 28.20
C THR A 105 -9.21 -54.93 28.11
N VAL A 106 -8.55 -54.39 29.15
CA VAL A 106 -8.11 -52.98 29.16
C VAL A 106 -6.99 -52.73 28.14
N LEU A 107 -6.07 -53.68 27.98
CA LEU A 107 -5.01 -53.60 26.99
C LEU A 107 -5.56 -53.79 25.55
N ASP A 108 -6.59 -54.61 25.34
CA ASP A 108 -7.25 -54.79 24.04
C ASP A 108 -7.96 -53.51 23.59
N ALA A 109 -8.60 -52.79 24.52
CA ALA A 109 -9.13 -51.47 24.25
C ALA A 109 -8.02 -50.50 23.81
N TRP A 110 -6.90 -50.45 24.54
CA TRP A 110 -5.76 -49.61 24.14
C TRP A 110 -5.17 -50.03 22.78
N LYS A 111 -5.09 -51.34 22.50
CA LYS A 111 -4.64 -51.89 21.21
C LYS A 111 -5.57 -51.50 20.06
N ASP A 112 -6.87 -51.58 20.28
CA ASP A 112 -7.87 -51.18 19.29
C ASP A 112 -7.76 -49.68 18.97
N CYS A 113 -7.48 -48.83 19.97
CA CYS A 113 -7.17 -47.40 19.74
C CYS A 113 -6.02 -47.27 18.75
N VAL A 114 -4.88 -47.84 19.12
CA VAL A 114 -3.62 -47.72 18.40
C VAL A 114 -3.68 -48.35 17.01
N GLY A 115 -4.38 -49.48 16.88
CA GLY A 115 -4.60 -50.20 15.63
C GLY A 115 -5.46 -49.41 14.66
N CYS A 116 -6.57 -48.82 15.12
CA CYS A 116 -7.38 -47.90 14.33
C CYS A 116 -6.58 -46.65 13.90
N ILE A 117 -5.70 -46.13 14.77
CA ILE A 117 -4.89 -44.91 14.52
C ILE A 117 -3.82 -45.12 13.46
N THR A 118 -3.10 -46.23 13.54
CA THR A 118 -1.88 -46.43 12.77
C THR A 118 -2.11 -47.25 11.50
N GLY A 119 -3.27 -47.90 11.36
CA GLY A 119 -3.51 -48.94 10.37
C GLY A 119 -2.67 -50.20 10.58
N ILE A 120 -1.94 -50.29 11.70
CA ILE A 120 -0.95 -51.33 11.99
C ILE A 120 -1.42 -52.18 13.19
N TRP A 121 -2.29 -53.14 12.90
CA TRP A 121 -2.85 -54.06 13.90
C TRP A 121 -1.88 -55.16 14.34
N ASP A 122 -0.95 -55.53 13.47
CA ASP A 122 -0.07 -56.70 13.67
C ASP A 122 1.25 -56.39 14.40
N ARG A 123 1.60 -55.11 14.60
CA ARG A 123 2.86 -54.68 15.28
C ARG A 123 2.65 -54.17 16.71
N THR A 124 1.44 -54.29 17.25
CA THR A 124 1.11 -53.98 18.65
C THR A 124 1.29 -55.23 19.52
N LYS A 125 2.23 -55.17 20.47
CA LYS A 125 2.57 -56.26 21.39
C LYS A 125 2.20 -55.87 22.83
N TYR A 126 1.81 -56.85 23.65
CA TYR A 126 1.68 -56.65 25.10
C TYR A 126 3.05 -56.80 25.75
N SER A 127 3.38 -55.92 26.69
CA SER A 127 4.55 -56.03 27.56
C SER A 127 4.13 -55.93 29.03
N ASP A 128 5.01 -56.34 29.95
CA ASP A 128 4.76 -56.20 31.40
C ASP A 128 4.54 -54.74 31.83
N ASN A 129 5.06 -53.79 31.04
CA ASN A 129 4.93 -52.35 31.26
C ASN A 129 3.70 -51.72 30.58
N GLY A 130 2.93 -52.46 29.78
CA GLY A 130 1.79 -51.95 28.99
C GLY A 130 1.84 -52.35 27.52
N LEU A 131 0.99 -51.74 26.68
CA LEU A 131 1.00 -51.97 25.24
C LEU A 131 2.23 -51.30 24.59
N THR A 132 2.97 -52.02 23.74
CA THR A 132 4.09 -51.46 22.97
C THR A 132 3.84 -51.63 21.47
N ILE A 133 4.20 -50.61 20.70
CA ILE A 133 4.16 -50.66 19.24
C ILE A 133 5.59 -50.80 18.75
N GLU A 134 5.88 -51.84 17.96
CA GLU A 134 7.22 -52.06 17.42
C GLU A 134 7.65 -50.85 16.55
N GLY A 135 8.68 -50.11 16.98
CA GLY A 135 9.15 -48.86 16.36
C GLY A 135 8.56 -47.55 16.93
N PHE A 136 7.57 -47.61 17.83
CA PHE A 136 6.87 -46.45 18.41
C PHE A 136 6.70 -46.50 19.94
N ALA A 137 7.21 -47.53 20.60
CA ALA A 137 6.94 -47.87 22.01
C ALA A 137 7.16 -46.75 23.06
N ASP A 138 7.88 -45.67 22.73
CA ASP A 138 8.17 -44.53 23.62
C ASP A 138 7.78 -43.14 23.03
N ARG A 139 6.92 -43.07 22.00
CA ARG A 139 6.72 -41.84 21.20
C ARG A 139 5.27 -41.34 21.22
N ASN A 140 5.05 -40.16 21.79
CA ASN A 140 3.82 -39.36 21.63
C ASN A 140 3.44 -39.27 20.13
N LEU A 141 2.39 -40.00 19.74
CA LEU A 141 1.95 -40.21 18.35
C LEU A 141 1.34 -38.93 17.77
N PHE A 142 0.64 -38.17 18.60
CA PHE A 142 0.07 -36.88 18.21
C PHE A 142 1.18 -35.92 17.76
N ALA A 143 2.27 -35.81 18.55
CA ALA A 143 3.39 -34.95 18.24
C ALA A 143 3.99 -35.23 16.84
N ASN A 144 4.20 -36.51 16.51
CA ASN A 144 4.79 -36.87 15.22
C ASN A 144 3.79 -36.70 14.06
N SER A 145 2.51 -36.98 14.29
CA SER A 145 1.47 -36.96 13.23
C SER A 145 1.02 -35.54 12.88
N VAL A 146 0.99 -34.64 13.86
CA VAL A 146 0.62 -33.23 13.66
C VAL A 146 1.83 -32.40 13.29
N PHE A 147 2.93 -32.44 14.05
CA PHE A 147 4.08 -31.54 13.83
C PHE A 147 5.14 -32.12 12.86
N GLY A 148 4.98 -33.36 12.41
CA GLY A 148 5.93 -34.04 11.52
C GLY A 148 7.29 -34.35 12.15
N ASN A 149 7.48 -34.12 13.46
CA ASN A 149 8.75 -34.28 14.16
C ASN A 149 8.58 -34.66 15.64
N SER A 150 9.70 -34.84 16.35
CA SER A 150 9.74 -35.28 17.75
C SER A 150 9.78 -34.17 18.81
N ASN A 151 9.81 -32.90 18.42
CA ASN A 151 10.16 -31.79 19.32
C ASN A 151 9.10 -31.52 20.40
N MET A 152 7.84 -31.79 20.08
CA MET A 152 6.70 -31.61 20.98
C MET A 152 6.38 -32.84 21.86
N ARG A 153 7.16 -33.92 21.78
CA ARG A 153 6.81 -35.22 22.38
C ARG A 153 6.57 -35.17 23.90
N ASP A 154 7.30 -34.34 24.64
CA ASP A 154 7.23 -34.17 26.09
C ASP A 154 6.61 -32.82 26.52
N LYS A 155 6.01 -32.09 25.57
CA LYS A 155 5.46 -30.74 25.78
C LYS A 155 3.97 -30.66 25.46
N ILE A 156 3.27 -31.78 25.37
CA ILE A 156 1.82 -31.80 25.13
C ILE A 156 1.15 -32.46 26.31
N LEU A 157 0.11 -31.81 26.82
CA LEU A 157 -0.75 -32.34 27.87
C LEU A 157 -2.19 -32.37 27.33
N VAL A 158 -2.78 -33.56 27.23
CA VAL A 158 -4.22 -33.68 26.94
C VAL A 158 -4.95 -33.79 28.28
N LYS A 159 -5.87 -32.86 28.51
CA LYS A 159 -6.83 -32.91 29.62
C LYS A 159 -8.16 -33.38 29.07
N THR A 160 -8.40 -34.68 29.13
CA THR A 160 -9.71 -35.27 28.80
C THR A 160 -10.70 -34.98 29.93
N VAL A 161 -11.85 -34.41 29.59
CA VAL A 161 -12.93 -34.11 30.54
C VAL A 161 -14.27 -34.55 29.99
N ALA A 162 -15.15 -35.01 30.88
CA ALA A 162 -16.56 -35.17 30.54
C ALA A 162 -17.18 -33.80 30.24
N ALA A 163 -18.07 -33.72 29.26
CA ALA A 163 -18.69 -32.48 28.81
C ALA A 163 -19.37 -31.68 29.94
N ASN A 164 -20.03 -32.37 30.88
CA ASN A 164 -20.68 -31.75 32.04
C ASN A 164 -19.71 -31.31 33.16
N ALA A 165 -18.44 -31.70 33.07
CA ALA A 165 -17.37 -31.33 34.01
C ALA A 165 -16.42 -30.28 33.43
N ALA A 166 -16.56 -29.92 32.15
CA ALA A 166 -15.81 -28.84 31.54
C ALA A 166 -16.15 -27.50 32.23
N THR A 167 -15.14 -26.65 32.43
CA THR A 167 -15.29 -25.32 33.06
C THR A 167 -14.63 -24.25 32.21
N LYS A 168 -15.01 -22.98 32.42
CA LYS A 168 -14.36 -21.84 31.75
C LYS A 168 -12.86 -21.80 31.99
N GLU A 169 -12.41 -21.98 33.22
CA GLU A 169 -10.99 -21.99 33.59
C GLU A 169 -10.19 -23.06 32.82
N MET A 170 -10.80 -24.23 32.57
CA MET A 170 -10.17 -25.25 31.72
C MET A 170 -10.02 -24.78 30.29
N VAL A 171 -11.06 -24.13 29.73
CA VAL A 171 -11.02 -23.52 28.41
C VAL A 171 -9.92 -22.45 28.39
N ASP A 172 -9.90 -21.51 29.33
CA ASP A 172 -8.91 -20.41 29.45
C ASP A 172 -7.47 -20.93 29.46
N SER A 173 -7.24 -22.07 30.12
CA SER A 173 -5.93 -22.71 30.21
C SER A 173 -5.52 -23.53 28.98
N ALA A 174 -6.41 -23.71 28.00
CA ALA A 174 -6.18 -24.52 26.81
C ALA A 174 -5.63 -23.67 25.65
N GLU A 175 -4.73 -24.30 24.89
CA GLU A 175 -4.23 -23.81 23.60
C GLU A 175 -5.07 -24.34 22.44
N MET A 176 -5.64 -25.53 22.63
CA MET A 176 -6.52 -26.17 21.66
C MET A 176 -7.67 -26.86 22.39
N VAL A 177 -8.88 -26.68 21.90
CA VAL A 177 -10.06 -27.43 22.33
C VAL A 177 -10.42 -28.44 21.24
N TYR A 178 -10.55 -29.69 21.63
CA TYR A 178 -11.02 -30.76 20.78
C TYR A 178 -12.36 -31.27 21.29
N ILE A 179 -13.37 -31.27 20.43
CA ILE A 179 -14.75 -31.66 20.78
C ILE A 179 -15.19 -32.79 19.87
N ASN A 180 -15.57 -33.92 20.46
CA ASN A 180 -16.00 -35.12 19.75
C ASN A 180 -17.26 -35.71 20.41
N PRO A 181 -18.40 -35.76 19.70
CA PRO A 181 -19.66 -36.34 20.18
C PRO A 181 -19.90 -37.80 19.76
N GLY A 182 -19.02 -38.39 18.97
CA GLY A 182 -19.25 -39.55 18.12
C GLY A 182 -19.43 -40.90 18.83
N TYR A 183 -19.73 -41.93 18.05
CA TYR A 183 -19.77 -43.31 18.52
C TYR A 183 -18.35 -43.85 18.71
N HIS A 184 -17.78 -43.61 19.88
CA HIS A 184 -16.50 -44.19 20.26
C HIS A 184 -16.56 -45.72 20.30
N SER A 185 -15.42 -46.38 20.10
CA SER A 185 -15.33 -47.83 20.31
C SER A 185 -15.83 -48.19 21.71
N THR A 186 -16.80 -49.11 21.79
CA THR A 186 -17.36 -49.57 23.08
C THR A 186 -16.26 -50.11 23.99
N LYS A 187 -15.13 -50.55 23.43
CA LYS A 187 -13.99 -51.07 24.17
C LYS A 187 -13.30 -50.02 25.05
N PHE A 188 -13.20 -48.74 24.64
CA PHE A 188 -12.60 -47.69 25.49
C PHE A 188 -13.42 -47.46 26.74
N TYR A 189 -14.73 -47.36 26.53
CA TYR A 189 -15.71 -47.20 27.58
C TYR A 189 -15.75 -48.41 28.53
N GLU A 190 -15.77 -49.62 27.98
CA GLU A 190 -15.69 -50.88 28.73
C GLU A 190 -14.42 -50.94 29.58
N ALA A 191 -13.27 -50.58 29.01
CA ALA A 191 -12.00 -50.54 29.72
C ALA A 191 -12.01 -49.52 30.87
N TYR A 192 -12.53 -48.31 30.66
CA TYR A 192 -12.61 -47.28 31.69
C TYR A 192 -13.56 -47.70 32.83
N ASN A 193 -14.70 -48.31 32.49
CA ASN A 193 -15.63 -48.88 33.47
C ASN A 193 -15.02 -50.03 34.27
N LEU A 194 -14.23 -50.90 33.63
CA LEU A 194 -13.48 -51.94 34.33
C LEU A 194 -12.50 -51.33 35.34
N MET A 195 -11.83 -50.22 34.99
CA MET A 195 -10.98 -49.50 35.94
C MET A 195 -11.77 -48.96 37.13
N ALA A 196 -12.91 -48.31 36.89
CA ALA A 196 -13.78 -47.79 37.95
C ALA A 196 -14.28 -48.89 38.92
N GLN A 197 -14.68 -50.04 38.39
CA GLN A 197 -15.11 -51.20 39.20
C GLN A 197 -13.97 -51.78 40.04
N ASN A 198 -12.74 -51.79 39.52
CA ASN A 198 -11.58 -52.28 40.28
C ASN A 198 -11.11 -51.26 41.33
N THR A 199 -11.37 -49.96 41.12
CA THR A 199 -10.99 -48.88 42.06
C THR A 199 -11.79 -48.98 43.36
N SER A 200 -13.06 -49.36 43.25
CA SER A 200 -13.96 -49.59 44.39
C SER A 200 -13.67 -50.90 45.14
N SER A 201 -12.92 -51.82 44.52
CA SER A 201 -12.59 -53.15 45.06
C SER A 201 -11.16 -53.25 45.65
N ASN A 202 -10.25 -52.36 45.27
CA ASN A 202 -8.82 -52.47 45.57
C ASN A 202 -8.17 -51.08 45.77
N ASN A 203 -7.75 -50.74 47.00
CA ASN A 203 -7.22 -49.42 47.41
C ASN A 203 -5.90 -48.98 46.73
N LYS A 204 -5.46 -49.64 45.65
CA LYS A 204 -4.18 -49.41 44.96
C LYS A 204 -4.31 -48.63 43.65
N LEU A 205 -5.49 -48.57 43.04
CA LEU A 205 -5.76 -47.76 41.84
C LEU A 205 -5.99 -46.29 42.22
N SER A 206 -5.71 -45.36 41.30
CA SER A 206 -6.05 -43.95 41.52
C SER A 206 -7.56 -43.79 41.74
N LYS A 207 -7.98 -42.93 42.67
CA LYS A 207 -9.41 -42.58 42.89
C LYS A 207 -10.01 -41.74 41.75
N LYS A 208 -9.37 -41.73 40.57
CA LYS A 208 -9.74 -40.90 39.42
C LYS A 208 -10.93 -41.47 38.66
N TYR A 209 -11.06 -42.80 38.61
CA TYR A 209 -12.08 -43.47 37.80
C TYR A 209 -13.42 -43.53 38.51
N ASN A 210 -14.44 -42.89 37.93
CA ASN A 210 -15.81 -42.95 38.42
C ASN A 210 -16.60 -44.02 37.68
N SER A 211 -17.50 -44.71 38.38
CA SER A 211 -18.41 -45.68 37.74
C SER A 211 -19.33 -44.95 36.77
N VAL A 212 -19.33 -45.38 35.51
CA VAL A 212 -20.14 -44.77 34.47
C VAL A 212 -21.35 -45.66 34.18
N ASN A 213 -22.47 -45.08 33.73
CA ASN A 213 -23.77 -45.79 33.61
C ASN A 213 -23.66 -47.08 32.77
N THR A 214 -24.22 -48.19 33.26
CA THR A 214 -24.00 -49.56 32.75
C THR A 214 -24.70 -49.89 31.42
N ASP A 215 -25.44 -48.97 30.81
CA ASP A 215 -25.98 -49.19 29.47
C ASP A 215 -24.87 -49.09 28.44
N SER A 216 -24.48 -50.24 27.89
CA SER A 216 -23.43 -50.43 26.88
C SER A 216 -23.76 -49.83 25.50
N ASN A 217 -24.59 -48.79 25.44
CA ASN A 217 -24.99 -48.11 24.21
C ASN A 217 -25.11 -46.59 24.42
N LYS A 218 -24.13 -45.85 23.86
CA LYS A 218 -24.30 -44.47 23.36
C LYS A 218 -24.46 -43.36 24.43
N ALA A 219 -23.45 -43.15 25.28
CA ALA A 219 -23.33 -41.84 25.95
C ALA A 219 -23.16 -40.77 24.87
N THR A 220 -24.15 -39.89 24.73
CA THR A 220 -24.19 -38.81 23.73
C THR A 220 -24.26 -37.47 24.44
N PHE A 221 -23.92 -36.39 23.73
CA PHE A 221 -24.05 -35.03 24.26
C PHE A 221 -25.49 -34.68 24.67
N SER A 222 -26.51 -35.36 24.12
CA SER A 222 -27.90 -35.24 24.57
C SER A 222 -28.11 -35.64 26.05
N GLN A 223 -27.24 -36.49 26.60
CA GLN A 223 -27.27 -36.94 28.01
C GLN A 223 -26.23 -36.20 28.87
N TYR A 224 -25.06 -35.88 28.30
CA TYR A 224 -23.94 -35.25 28.98
C TYR A 224 -23.43 -34.09 28.13
N ASN A 225 -24.07 -32.93 28.29
CA ASN A 225 -23.83 -31.74 27.48
C ASN A 225 -22.85 -30.77 28.17
N ILE A 226 -22.16 -29.94 27.39
CA ILE A 226 -21.43 -28.78 27.90
C ILE A 226 -22.40 -27.73 28.46
N SER A 227 -21.96 -26.97 29.47
CA SER A 227 -22.74 -25.82 29.95
C SER A 227 -22.81 -24.72 28.88
N ALA A 228 -23.83 -23.86 28.96
CA ALA A 228 -23.96 -22.75 28.03
C ALA A 228 -22.79 -21.76 28.17
N GLU A 229 -22.26 -21.62 29.39
CA GLU A 229 -21.12 -20.78 29.73
C GLU A 229 -19.83 -21.30 29.10
N VAL A 230 -19.61 -22.62 29.13
CA VAL A 230 -18.44 -23.25 28.48
C VAL A 230 -18.55 -23.15 26.97
N ALA A 231 -19.73 -23.43 26.41
CA ALA A 231 -19.96 -23.30 24.97
C ALA A 231 -19.70 -21.87 24.47
N LEU A 232 -20.22 -20.86 25.19
CA LEU A 232 -19.95 -19.46 24.87
C LEU A 232 -18.46 -19.15 24.99
N GLU A 233 -17.79 -19.59 26.07
CA GLU A 233 -16.36 -19.30 26.28
C GLU A 233 -15.48 -19.89 25.17
N ILE A 234 -15.73 -21.14 24.75
CA ILE A 234 -15.00 -21.76 23.64
C ILE A 234 -15.16 -20.93 22.38
N TYR A 235 -16.40 -20.52 22.07
CA TYR A 235 -16.68 -19.72 20.89
C TYR A 235 -15.99 -18.35 20.95
N ILE A 236 -16.22 -17.57 22.02
CA ILE A 236 -15.60 -16.25 22.19
C ILE A 236 -14.07 -16.34 22.13
N ARG A 237 -13.44 -17.28 22.82
CA ARG A 237 -11.98 -17.42 22.76
C ARG A 237 -11.49 -17.83 21.38
N SER A 238 -12.26 -18.61 20.62
CA SER A 238 -11.90 -18.94 19.25
C SER A 238 -11.96 -17.72 18.35
N GLU A 239 -13.01 -16.91 18.46
CA GLU A 239 -13.23 -15.76 17.59
C GLU A 239 -12.40 -14.52 17.97
N GLU A 240 -12.22 -14.22 19.27
CA GLU A 240 -11.53 -13.01 19.75
C GLU A 240 -10.07 -13.24 20.18
N HIS A 241 -9.71 -14.46 20.61
CA HIS A 241 -8.44 -14.73 21.28
C HIS A 241 -7.57 -15.80 20.60
N GLY A 242 -8.00 -16.34 19.46
CA GLY A 242 -7.21 -17.29 18.67
C GLY A 242 -7.16 -18.71 19.24
N LEU A 243 -8.13 -19.11 20.07
CA LEU A 243 -8.21 -20.49 20.56
C LEU A 243 -8.52 -21.45 19.41
N SER A 244 -7.64 -22.41 19.17
CA SER A 244 -7.84 -23.44 18.16
C SER A 244 -8.93 -24.41 18.57
N VAL A 245 -9.94 -24.61 17.72
CA VAL A 245 -11.06 -25.52 17.96
C VAL A 245 -11.10 -26.56 16.84
N VAL A 246 -10.96 -27.83 17.22
CA VAL A 246 -11.26 -28.96 16.34
C VAL A 246 -12.61 -29.54 16.74
N TYR A 247 -13.58 -29.41 15.84
CA TYR A 247 -14.99 -29.74 16.09
C TYR A 247 -15.48 -30.85 15.15
N ASP A 248 -15.66 -32.06 15.68
CA ASP A 248 -16.43 -33.09 14.97
C ASP A 248 -17.88 -32.62 14.89
N ASN A 249 -18.48 -32.60 13.70
CA ASN A 249 -19.86 -32.18 13.48
C ASN A 249 -20.83 -33.35 13.20
N SER A 250 -20.38 -34.61 13.27
CA SER A 250 -21.13 -35.82 12.87
C SER A 250 -22.43 -36.08 13.63
N GLN A 251 -22.53 -35.63 14.89
CA GLN A 251 -23.73 -35.78 15.73
C GLN A 251 -24.46 -34.46 15.98
N THR A 252 -24.09 -33.37 15.29
CA THR A 252 -24.71 -32.06 15.49
C THR A 252 -26.19 -32.11 15.08
N VAL A 253 -27.11 -31.80 15.99
CA VAL A 253 -28.57 -31.87 15.72
C VAL A 253 -29.07 -30.51 15.22
N TRP A 254 -29.64 -30.50 14.01
CA TRP A 254 -30.06 -29.29 13.31
C TRP A 254 -31.58 -29.28 13.11
N SER A 255 -32.39 -29.16 14.18
CA SER A 255 -33.87 -29.24 14.09
C SER A 255 -34.62 -28.32 15.07
N ASN A 256 -35.88 -28.00 14.74
CA ASN A 256 -36.75 -26.95 15.31
C ASN A 256 -37.42 -27.25 16.66
N THR A 257 -36.92 -28.19 17.45
CA THR A 257 -37.48 -28.48 18.77
C THR A 257 -36.42 -28.21 19.84
N SER A 258 -36.89 -27.88 21.04
CA SER A 258 -36.16 -27.46 22.25
C SER A 258 -35.16 -28.49 22.83
N GLN A 259 -34.42 -29.21 21.97
CA GLN A 259 -33.42 -30.23 22.26
C GLN A 259 -32.03 -29.90 21.69
N SER A 260 -31.76 -28.66 21.21
CA SER A 260 -30.39 -28.28 20.87
C SER A 260 -29.57 -28.16 22.15
N ASP A 261 -28.84 -29.24 22.44
CA ASP A 261 -27.75 -29.21 23.38
C ASP A 261 -26.74 -28.10 23.01
N ASN A 262 -25.97 -27.66 23.99
CA ASN A 262 -25.07 -26.52 23.84
C ASN A 262 -23.89 -26.87 22.92
N TYR A 263 -23.56 -28.15 22.81
CA TYR A 263 -22.68 -28.68 21.78
C TYR A 263 -23.20 -28.37 20.37
N SER A 264 -24.47 -28.67 20.08
CA SER A 264 -25.06 -28.40 18.77
C SER A 264 -25.16 -26.90 18.47
N LYS A 265 -25.43 -26.08 19.49
CA LYS A 265 -25.43 -24.62 19.36
C LYS A 265 -24.04 -24.05 19.08
N LEU A 266 -23.02 -24.56 19.77
CA LEU A 266 -21.62 -24.22 19.49
C LEU A 266 -21.23 -24.59 18.06
N GLY A 267 -21.56 -25.82 17.63
CA GLY A 267 -21.33 -26.26 16.26
C GLY A 267 -22.02 -25.39 15.22
N GLN A 268 -23.28 -25.01 15.47
CA GLN A 268 -23.97 -24.05 14.62
C GLN A 268 -23.20 -22.74 14.57
N LEU A 269 -22.81 -22.12 15.70
CA LEU A 269 -22.04 -20.87 15.71
C LEU A 269 -20.73 -20.96 14.89
N LEU A 270 -19.91 -21.98 15.14
CA LEU A 270 -18.63 -22.22 14.48
C LEU A 270 -18.76 -22.37 12.95
N LEU A 271 -19.93 -22.84 12.48
CA LEU A 271 -20.21 -23.08 11.06
C LEU A 271 -21.07 -21.99 10.39
N SER A 272 -21.70 -21.11 11.18
CA SER A 272 -22.73 -20.16 10.71
C SER A 272 -22.24 -18.73 10.52
N ILE A 273 -21.25 -18.31 11.32
CA ILE A 273 -20.82 -16.93 11.41
C ILE A 273 -19.30 -16.89 11.25
N GLU A 274 -18.81 -16.11 10.29
CA GLU A 274 -17.38 -15.86 10.14
C GLU A 274 -16.87 -15.04 11.36
N PRO A 275 -15.68 -15.34 11.90
CA PRO A 275 -15.09 -14.74 13.11
C PRO A 275 -15.26 -13.23 13.19
N ASP A 276 -14.79 -12.53 12.16
CA ASP A 276 -14.74 -11.07 12.16
C ASP A 276 -16.15 -10.46 12.05
N THR A 277 -17.08 -11.18 11.41
CA THR A 277 -18.50 -10.82 11.38
C THR A 277 -19.10 -10.97 12.77
N PHE A 278 -18.81 -12.08 13.46
CA PHE A 278 -19.30 -12.32 14.80
C PHE A 278 -18.82 -11.25 15.79
N VAL A 279 -17.51 -11.00 15.83
CA VAL A 279 -16.90 -9.96 16.68
C VAL A 279 -17.57 -8.62 16.44
N THR A 280 -17.78 -8.25 15.19
CA THR A 280 -18.40 -6.97 14.83
C THR A 280 -19.90 -6.87 15.20
N GLU A 281 -20.67 -7.89 14.84
CA GLU A 281 -22.14 -7.81 14.88
C GLU A 281 -22.74 -8.19 16.22
N TYR A 282 -22.02 -9.01 17.00
CA TYR A 282 -22.51 -9.59 18.24
C TYR A 282 -21.53 -9.48 19.41
N ALA A 283 -20.23 -9.17 19.21
CA ALA A 283 -19.24 -9.19 20.30
C ALA A 283 -18.27 -8.00 20.38
N SER A 284 -18.63 -6.85 19.79
CA SER A 284 -17.79 -5.64 19.84
C SER A 284 -17.63 -5.04 21.24
N GLN A 285 -18.53 -5.40 22.17
CA GLN A 285 -18.56 -4.96 23.55
C GLN A 285 -19.02 -6.13 24.44
N SER A 286 -18.48 -6.24 25.65
CA SER A 286 -18.89 -7.25 26.62
C SER A 286 -19.21 -6.63 27.99
N VAL A 287 -20.33 -7.05 28.59
CA VAL A 287 -20.70 -6.71 29.97
C VAL A 287 -21.32 -7.95 30.62
N SER A 288 -20.70 -8.46 31.70
CA SER A 288 -21.23 -9.58 32.51
C SER A 288 -21.58 -10.84 31.70
N ASN A 289 -20.70 -11.30 30.79
CA ASN A 289 -20.89 -12.45 29.89
C ASN A 289 -22.03 -12.29 28.85
N ILE A 290 -22.44 -11.06 28.59
CA ILE A 290 -23.27 -10.69 27.46
C ILE A 290 -22.40 -9.89 26.51
N TYR A 291 -22.25 -10.41 25.30
CA TYR A 291 -21.54 -9.79 24.20
C TYR A 291 -22.57 -9.09 23.33
N SER A 292 -22.27 -7.88 22.89
CA SER A 292 -23.15 -7.09 22.03
C SER A 292 -22.39 -6.42 20.90
N GLY A 293 -23.08 -6.22 19.79
CA GLY A 293 -22.56 -5.51 18.63
C GLY A 293 -23.65 -4.84 17.82
N THR A 294 -23.29 -4.47 16.61
CA THR A 294 -24.11 -3.61 15.76
C THR A 294 -25.45 -4.22 15.34
N LYS A 295 -25.57 -5.56 15.30
CA LYS A 295 -26.81 -6.24 14.93
C LYS A 295 -27.49 -6.98 16.07
N GLY A 296 -26.85 -7.17 17.22
CA GLY A 296 -27.45 -7.95 18.28
C GLY A 296 -26.54 -8.26 19.46
N SER A 297 -26.90 -9.29 20.21
CA SER A 297 -26.16 -9.75 21.37
C SER A 297 -26.16 -11.28 21.47
N ILE A 298 -25.07 -11.85 21.98
CA ILE A 298 -25.01 -13.25 22.39
C ILE A 298 -24.64 -13.32 23.88
N GLY A 299 -25.23 -14.27 24.59
CA GLY A 299 -24.92 -14.43 26.00
C GLY A 299 -25.63 -15.64 26.60
N VAL A 300 -25.31 -15.91 27.86
CA VAL A 300 -25.99 -16.94 28.63
C VAL A 300 -27.06 -16.29 29.50
N TYR A 301 -28.31 -16.71 29.30
CA TYR A 301 -29.46 -16.25 30.06
C TYR A 301 -30.15 -17.46 30.71
N ASN A 302 -30.25 -17.47 32.03
CA ASN A 302 -30.82 -18.60 32.80
C ASN A 302 -30.20 -19.96 32.39
N SER A 303 -28.87 -20.01 32.26
CA SER A 303 -28.11 -21.20 31.83
C SER A 303 -28.42 -21.70 30.41
N VAL A 304 -29.01 -20.85 29.56
CA VAL A 304 -29.27 -21.13 28.14
C VAL A 304 -28.47 -20.15 27.28
N LEU A 305 -27.69 -20.70 26.33
CA LEU A 305 -27.03 -19.91 25.30
C LEU A 305 -28.09 -19.32 24.36
N GLN A 306 -28.16 -17.99 24.30
CA GLN A 306 -29.09 -17.27 23.44
C GLN A 306 -28.34 -16.26 22.58
N ILE A 307 -28.81 -16.11 21.34
CA ILE A 307 -28.42 -15.06 20.42
C ILE A 307 -29.66 -14.25 20.06
N LYS A 308 -29.53 -12.93 20.04
CA LYS A 308 -30.61 -11.97 19.79
C LYS A 308 -30.16 -11.01 18.72
N ARG A 309 -31.07 -10.64 17.83
CA ARG A 309 -30.91 -9.48 16.95
C ARG A 309 -31.62 -8.27 17.56
N ASN A 310 -31.20 -7.08 17.17
CA ASN A 310 -31.83 -5.83 17.61
C ASN A 310 -33.31 -5.75 17.21
N SER A 311 -33.69 -6.36 16.08
CA SER A 311 -35.05 -6.35 15.55
C SER A 311 -35.89 -7.59 15.88
N ALA A 312 -35.28 -8.71 16.32
CA ALA A 312 -35.99 -9.97 16.55
C ALA A 312 -35.15 -10.98 17.38
N ASN A 313 -35.82 -12.01 17.93
CA ASN A 313 -35.11 -13.17 18.49
C ASN A 313 -34.59 -14.07 17.38
N VAL A 314 -33.41 -14.68 17.58
CA VAL A 314 -32.86 -15.69 16.68
C VAL A 314 -33.12 -17.07 17.29
N ASN A 315 -33.74 -17.96 16.50
CA ASN A 315 -33.94 -19.35 16.88
C ASN A 315 -32.77 -20.22 16.41
N TRP A 316 -32.44 -21.25 17.18
CA TRP A 316 -31.44 -22.27 16.86
C TRP A 316 -32.04 -23.35 15.92
N ASP A 317 -32.43 -22.94 14.72
CA ASP A 317 -33.09 -23.79 13.71
C ASP A 317 -32.11 -24.31 12.64
N SER A 318 -32.56 -25.28 11.83
CA SER A 318 -31.81 -25.73 10.64
C SER A 318 -31.47 -24.57 9.70
N TYR A 319 -32.26 -23.49 9.74
CA TYR A 319 -31.96 -22.25 9.04
C TYR A 319 -31.91 -21.13 10.07
N MET A 320 -30.71 -20.78 10.54
CA MET A 320 -30.56 -19.62 11.40
C MET A 320 -30.60 -18.35 10.57
N PHE A 321 -30.98 -17.24 11.23
CA PHE A 321 -30.84 -15.90 10.66
C PHE A 321 -31.68 -15.64 9.39
N VAL A 322 -32.87 -16.25 9.31
CA VAL A 322 -33.85 -16.02 8.24
C VAL A 322 -34.89 -15.01 8.70
N GLU A 323 -35.16 -14.00 7.87
CA GLU A 323 -36.21 -13.01 8.10
C GLU A 323 -37.16 -13.01 6.89
N ASN A 324 -38.47 -13.20 7.11
CA ASN A 324 -39.47 -13.30 6.05
C ASN A 324 -39.12 -14.32 4.95
N ASN A 325 -38.67 -15.53 5.33
CA ASN A 325 -38.18 -16.58 4.41
C ASN A 325 -36.98 -16.19 3.54
N THR A 326 -36.31 -15.07 3.85
CA THR A 326 -35.11 -14.61 3.14
C THR A 326 -33.88 -14.77 4.05
N PRO A 327 -32.84 -15.51 3.62
CA PRO A 327 -31.56 -15.55 4.31
C PRO A 327 -31.01 -14.14 4.57
N GLN A 328 -30.64 -13.83 5.82
CA GLN A 328 -29.99 -12.57 6.19
C GLN A 328 -28.62 -12.86 6.78
N TYR A 329 -27.54 -12.34 6.19
CA TYR A 329 -26.19 -12.58 6.69
C TYR A 329 -25.97 -12.07 8.13
N PRO A 330 -25.28 -12.82 9.01
CA PRO A 330 -24.73 -14.18 8.79
C PRO A 330 -25.86 -15.21 8.64
N TYR A 331 -25.71 -16.21 7.77
CA TYR A 331 -26.77 -17.19 7.48
C TYR A 331 -26.24 -18.63 7.60
N PHE A 332 -27.03 -19.48 8.25
CA PHE A 332 -26.73 -20.91 8.38
C PHE A 332 -27.75 -21.74 7.60
N ASN A 333 -27.26 -22.75 6.88
CA ASN A 333 -28.10 -23.74 6.21
C ASN A 333 -27.75 -25.14 6.70
N GLY A 334 -28.67 -25.76 7.42
CA GLY A 334 -28.59 -27.11 7.95
C GLY A 334 -28.73 -28.23 6.88
N GLY A 335 -28.58 -27.92 5.60
CA GLY A 335 -28.40 -28.90 4.54
C GLY A 335 -26.97 -29.41 4.42
N THR A 336 -25.96 -28.68 4.92
CA THR A 336 -24.52 -28.97 4.79
C THR A 336 -24.00 -30.04 5.78
N ARG A 337 -24.76 -31.12 5.99
CA ARG A 337 -24.29 -32.22 6.85
C ARG A 337 -23.03 -32.85 6.25
N ASN A 338 -22.07 -33.19 7.10
CA ASN A 338 -20.87 -33.96 6.76
C ASN A 338 -19.82 -33.27 5.86
N THR A 339 -19.74 -31.94 5.85
CA THR A 339 -18.70 -31.20 5.10
C THR A 339 -17.53 -30.79 6.00
N ILE A 340 -16.32 -30.77 5.44
CA ILE A 340 -15.14 -30.20 6.11
C ILE A 340 -15.23 -28.68 6.05
N TYR A 341 -15.09 -28.04 7.20
CA TYR A 341 -15.03 -26.59 7.32
C TYR A 341 -13.67 -26.20 7.90
N LEU A 342 -12.96 -25.33 7.21
CA LEU A 342 -11.68 -24.79 7.66
C LEU A 342 -11.78 -23.28 7.72
N ASN A 343 -11.52 -22.73 8.88
CA ASN A 343 -11.38 -21.30 9.10
C ASN A 343 -10.19 -21.05 10.03
N ASP A 344 -10.00 -19.81 10.41
CA ASP A 344 -8.81 -19.29 11.07
C ASP A 344 -8.30 -20.12 12.23
N ASN A 345 -9.21 -20.41 13.16
CA ASN A 345 -8.94 -21.15 14.37
C ASN A 345 -9.82 -22.42 14.45
N VAL A 346 -10.66 -22.67 13.44
CA VAL A 346 -11.68 -23.72 13.49
C VAL A 346 -11.47 -24.72 12.37
N LEU A 347 -11.30 -25.99 12.75
CA LEU A 347 -11.37 -27.11 11.84
C LEU A 347 -12.56 -27.98 12.24
N SER A 348 -13.56 -28.05 11.38
CA SER A 348 -14.67 -28.98 11.53
C SER A 348 -14.69 -30.03 10.43
N TYR A 349 -15.11 -31.24 10.80
CA TYR A 349 -15.17 -32.40 9.93
C TYR A 349 -16.31 -33.33 10.39
N SER A 350 -16.62 -34.35 9.59
CA SER A 350 -17.54 -35.43 9.96
C SER A 350 -16.93 -36.79 9.63
N GLY A 351 -16.91 -37.70 10.59
CA GLY A 351 -16.46 -39.08 10.39
C GLY A 351 -16.95 -40.03 11.48
N TYR A 352 -16.99 -41.33 11.20
CA TYR A 352 -17.45 -42.35 12.17
C TYR A 352 -16.42 -42.67 13.25
N ASN A 353 -15.14 -42.35 13.04
CA ASN A 353 -14.06 -42.45 14.00
C ASN A 353 -12.99 -41.44 13.60
N LEU A 354 -12.40 -40.74 14.58
CA LEU A 354 -11.31 -39.78 14.35
C LEU A 354 -10.15 -40.38 13.53
N MET A 355 -9.95 -41.68 13.69
CA MET A 355 -8.69 -42.36 13.44
C MET A 355 -8.49 -42.82 11.99
N ASP A 356 -9.56 -42.99 11.21
CA ASP A 356 -9.47 -43.35 9.79
C ASP A 356 -9.29 -42.15 8.85
N MET A 357 -9.71 -40.93 9.25
CA MET A 357 -9.83 -39.79 8.33
C MET A 357 -8.78 -38.69 8.54
N ILE A 358 -8.32 -38.40 9.76
CA ILE A 358 -7.44 -37.23 10.01
C ILE A 358 -6.03 -37.38 9.38
N PHE A 359 -5.51 -38.60 9.19
CA PHE A 359 -4.09 -38.77 8.85
C PHE A 359 -3.79 -39.59 7.58
N LEU A 360 -4.82 -40.03 6.83
CA LEU A 360 -4.63 -40.93 5.68
C LEU A 360 -5.23 -40.45 4.33
N ASN A 361 -6.23 -39.55 4.29
CA ASN A 361 -6.89 -39.16 3.03
C ASN A 361 -6.99 -37.64 2.84
N GLY A 362 -6.66 -37.19 1.62
CA GLY A 362 -6.65 -35.79 1.21
C GLY A 362 -8.03 -35.14 1.24
N GLY A 363 -8.15 -34.02 1.95
CA GLY A 363 -9.32 -33.17 1.86
C GLY A 363 -9.33 -32.45 0.50
N SER A 364 -10.34 -32.69 -0.33
CA SER A 364 -10.63 -31.84 -1.49
C SER A 364 -11.64 -30.74 -1.12
N LYS A 365 -11.68 -29.67 -1.92
CA LYS A 365 -12.82 -28.74 -1.90
C LYS A 365 -14.11 -29.57 -2.03
N THR A 366 -15.02 -29.51 -1.07
CA THR A 366 -16.40 -29.96 -1.30
C THR A 366 -17.13 -28.81 -1.97
N THR A 367 -17.76 -29.05 -3.11
CA THR A 367 -18.66 -28.09 -3.77
C THR A 367 -19.82 -27.75 -2.84
N ASP A 368 -20.17 -26.46 -2.71
CA ASP A 368 -21.42 -26.06 -2.08
C ASP A 368 -22.62 -26.63 -2.85
N TYR A 369 -23.75 -26.76 -2.17
CA TYR A 369 -24.97 -27.39 -2.70
C TYR A 369 -25.64 -26.60 -3.86
N ASN A 370 -25.20 -25.37 -4.19
CA ASN A 370 -25.96 -24.49 -5.09
C ASN A 370 -25.15 -23.70 -6.14
N GLY A 371 -23.86 -23.99 -6.36
CA GLY A 371 -23.08 -23.33 -7.40
C GLY A 371 -22.95 -21.81 -7.21
N GLY A 372 -23.06 -21.31 -5.97
CA GLY A 372 -22.96 -19.88 -5.66
C GLY A 372 -22.99 -19.54 -4.17
N THR A 373 -21.89 -18.94 -3.71
CA THR A 373 -21.67 -18.18 -2.45
C THR A 373 -21.48 -18.98 -1.14
N TYR A 374 -20.39 -19.75 -1.09
CA TYR A 374 -19.41 -19.97 0.01
C TYR A 374 -19.84 -19.89 1.49
N LEU A 375 -19.73 -21.04 2.19
CA LEU A 375 -19.59 -21.15 3.65
C LEU A 375 -18.18 -21.71 3.97
N GLY A 376 -17.31 -20.90 4.58
CA GLY A 376 -15.88 -21.19 4.73
C GLY A 376 -15.19 -21.17 3.36
N THR A 377 -13.89 -21.01 3.22
CA THR A 377 -12.95 -21.91 3.84
C THR A 377 -11.54 -21.44 3.54
N ASP A 378 -10.69 -21.31 4.56
CA ASP A 378 -9.28 -20.88 4.43
C ASP A 378 -8.38 -21.89 3.68
N PHE A 379 -8.96 -22.88 2.98
CA PHE A 379 -8.22 -23.88 2.22
C PHE A 379 -7.26 -23.26 1.21
N ASP A 380 -7.62 -22.17 0.51
CA ASP A 380 -6.72 -21.54 -0.47
C ASP A 380 -5.55 -20.82 0.23
N ILE A 381 -5.79 -20.18 1.38
CA ILE A 381 -4.75 -19.56 2.22
C ILE A 381 -3.82 -20.63 2.80
N ALA A 382 -4.38 -21.70 3.37
CA ALA A 382 -3.64 -22.82 3.91
C ALA A 382 -2.80 -23.51 2.81
N ARG A 383 -3.34 -23.72 1.59
CA ARG A 383 -2.57 -24.27 0.46
C ARG A 383 -1.35 -23.40 0.15
N SER A 384 -1.54 -22.08 0.08
CA SER A 384 -0.44 -21.14 -0.17
C SER A 384 0.65 -21.25 0.89
N LEU A 385 0.28 -21.32 2.18
CA LEU A 385 1.23 -21.45 3.29
C LEU A 385 2.07 -22.73 3.26
N TYR A 386 1.53 -23.81 2.67
CA TYR A 386 2.24 -25.08 2.50
C TYR A 386 2.86 -25.24 1.10
N GLY A 387 2.92 -24.17 0.29
CA GLY A 387 3.53 -24.19 -1.06
C GLY A 387 2.76 -25.06 -2.07
N LEU A 388 1.46 -25.28 -1.85
CA LEU A 388 0.61 -26.10 -2.70
C LEU A 388 -0.05 -25.24 -3.79
N ASN A 389 -0.22 -25.80 -4.99
CA ASN A 389 -1.01 -25.16 -6.05
C ASN A 389 -2.52 -25.15 -5.71
N ALA A 390 -3.35 -24.44 -6.48
CA ALA A 390 -4.79 -24.29 -6.22
C ALA A 390 -5.59 -25.60 -6.11
N ASN A 391 -5.05 -26.71 -6.65
CA ASN A 391 -5.66 -28.04 -6.64
C ASN A 391 -4.93 -29.02 -5.70
N GLY A 392 -3.93 -28.57 -4.95
CA GLY A 392 -3.17 -29.42 -4.02
C GLY A 392 -4.03 -29.91 -2.87
N GLU A 393 -3.83 -31.17 -2.48
CA GLU A 393 -4.56 -31.80 -1.37
C GLU A 393 -4.04 -31.29 -0.02
N LEU A 394 -4.94 -30.78 0.83
CA LEU A 394 -4.64 -30.47 2.23
C LEU A 394 -5.04 -31.66 3.10
N SER A 395 -4.07 -32.21 3.83
CA SER A 395 -4.34 -33.22 4.87
C SER A 395 -4.97 -32.57 6.10
N TYR A 396 -5.71 -33.32 6.93
CA TYR A 396 -6.16 -32.77 8.21
C TYR A 396 -5.01 -32.46 9.16
N THR A 397 -3.84 -33.09 9.03
CA THR A 397 -2.61 -32.63 9.68
C THR A 397 -2.30 -31.19 9.30
N SER A 398 -2.20 -30.89 8.00
CA SER A 398 -1.89 -29.54 7.51
C SER A 398 -2.94 -28.53 7.96
N MET A 399 -4.22 -28.91 7.99
CA MET A 399 -5.30 -28.07 8.49
C MET A 399 -5.25 -27.86 10.01
N THR A 400 -4.92 -28.90 10.78
CA THR A 400 -4.77 -28.81 12.24
C THR A 400 -3.58 -27.91 12.58
N ARG A 401 -2.45 -28.12 11.89
CA ARG A 401 -1.26 -27.26 11.97
C ARG A 401 -1.58 -25.81 11.60
N TYR A 402 -2.41 -25.59 10.58
CA TYR A 402 -2.86 -24.26 10.19
C TYR A 402 -3.60 -23.54 11.34
N ILE A 403 -4.61 -24.19 11.95
CA ILE A 403 -5.41 -23.55 13.00
C ILE A 403 -4.68 -23.38 14.34
N ILE A 404 -3.59 -24.12 14.58
CA ILE A 404 -2.71 -23.94 15.77
C ILE A 404 -1.52 -23.01 15.48
N GLY A 405 -1.39 -22.51 14.24
CA GLY A 405 -0.31 -21.60 13.83
C GLY A 405 1.06 -22.26 13.65
N ASP A 406 1.12 -23.57 13.37
CA ASP A 406 2.35 -24.33 13.08
C ASP A 406 2.55 -24.53 11.56
N PHE A 407 2.90 -23.47 10.85
CA PHE A 407 3.23 -23.55 9.43
C PHE A 407 4.75 -23.57 9.22
N PRO A 408 5.26 -24.14 8.10
CA PRO A 408 6.69 -24.19 7.84
C PRO A 408 7.20 -22.76 7.69
N ALA A 409 8.07 -22.32 8.59
CA ALA A 409 8.83 -21.10 8.36
C ALA A 409 9.69 -21.34 7.10
N GLU A 410 9.37 -20.69 5.98
CA GLU A 410 10.28 -20.66 4.85
C GLU A 410 11.56 -19.95 5.29
N GLY A 411 12.68 -20.69 5.31
CA GLY A 411 14.02 -20.12 5.27
C GLY A 411 14.41 -19.15 6.38
N GLU A 412 15.51 -18.44 6.15
CA GLU A 412 16.04 -17.40 7.05
C GLU A 412 15.01 -16.29 7.29
N PHE A 413 15.14 -15.54 8.39
CA PHE A 413 14.28 -14.39 8.67
C PHE A 413 14.45 -13.35 7.54
N ASP A 414 13.60 -13.43 6.52
CA ASP A 414 13.56 -12.44 5.45
C ASP A 414 13.09 -11.12 6.05
N LYS A 415 13.90 -10.08 5.87
CA LYS A 415 13.67 -8.74 6.40
C LYS A 415 12.23 -8.28 6.14
N ILE A 416 11.56 -7.79 7.19
CA ILE A 416 10.16 -7.35 7.16
C ILE A 416 10.12 -5.83 6.96
N ASN A 417 9.44 -5.37 5.92
CA ASN A 417 9.21 -3.94 5.70
C ASN A 417 7.88 -3.51 6.30
N VAL A 418 7.92 -2.53 7.20
CA VAL A 418 6.77 -2.08 7.99
C VAL A 418 6.53 -0.59 7.79
N LEU A 419 5.28 -0.22 7.57
CA LEU A 419 4.81 1.16 7.67
C LEU A 419 4.10 1.35 9.00
N GLU A 420 4.57 2.28 9.82
CA GLU A 420 3.91 2.71 11.05
C GLU A 420 3.28 4.08 10.82
N ILE A 421 1.96 4.19 11.04
CA ILE A 421 1.20 5.43 10.94
C ILE A 421 0.67 5.79 12.33
N GLU A 422 1.06 6.95 12.83
CA GLU A 422 0.64 7.46 14.14
C GLU A 422 -0.06 8.82 13.99
N PRO A 423 -0.87 9.28 14.95
CA PRO A 423 -1.55 10.57 14.83
C PRO A 423 -0.57 11.75 14.85
N SER A 424 0.62 11.57 15.45
CA SER A 424 1.69 12.56 15.56
C SER A 424 3.06 11.86 15.48
N ALA A 425 4.16 12.58 15.66
CA ALA A 425 5.51 12.00 15.63
C ALA A 425 5.89 11.15 16.87
N ALA A 426 4.91 10.67 17.63
CA ALA A 426 5.09 9.76 18.75
C ALA A 426 5.16 8.31 18.27
N TYR A 427 6.27 7.91 17.65
CA TYR A 427 6.44 6.56 17.08
C TYR A 427 6.86 5.52 18.13
N GLN A 428 6.36 4.30 18.00
CA GLN A 428 6.57 3.17 18.90
C GLN A 428 7.41 2.05 18.29
N TYR A 429 7.39 1.87 16.96
CA TYR A 429 7.87 0.65 16.33
C TYR A 429 9.28 0.75 15.71
N ASN A 430 9.74 1.95 15.34
CA ASN A 430 11.08 2.16 14.77
C ASN A 430 12.20 2.19 15.84
N ASN A 431 12.29 1.12 16.63
CA ASN A 431 13.33 0.88 17.62
C ASN A 431 13.44 -0.63 17.92
N TYR A 432 14.44 -1.05 18.68
CA TYR A 432 14.66 -2.46 19.04
C TYR A 432 13.44 -3.13 19.66
N ALA A 433 12.77 -2.49 20.63
CA ALA A 433 11.60 -3.06 21.30
C ALA A 433 10.41 -3.23 20.34
N GLY A 434 10.21 -2.26 19.44
CA GLY A 434 9.24 -2.33 18.36
C GLY A 434 9.53 -3.47 17.37
N ALA A 435 10.77 -3.63 16.95
CA ALA A 435 11.19 -4.73 16.07
C ALA A 435 10.98 -6.11 16.71
N VAL A 436 11.23 -6.24 18.03
CA VAL A 436 10.92 -7.46 18.80
C VAL A 436 9.42 -7.75 18.79
N LYS A 437 8.56 -6.73 18.96
CA LYS A 437 7.09 -6.90 18.84
C LYS A 437 6.69 -7.36 17.44
N ILE A 438 7.21 -6.71 16.40
CA ILE A 438 6.93 -7.06 14.99
C ILE A 438 7.33 -8.52 14.70
N ALA A 439 8.52 -8.93 15.11
CA ALA A 439 8.98 -10.30 14.95
C ALA A 439 8.03 -11.30 15.63
N LYS A 440 7.55 -10.98 16.84
CA LYS A 440 6.56 -11.79 17.56
C LYS A 440 5.20 -11.85 16.86
N TYR A 441 4.74 -10.76 16.22
CA TYR A 441 3.48 -10.76 15.46
C TYR A 441 3.49 -11.77 14.29
N PHE A 442 4.65 -12.06 13.71
CA PHE A 442 4.83 -13.09 12.68
C PHE A 442 5.32 -14.45 13.21
N GLY A 443 5.47 -14.59 14.53
CA GLY A 443 5.92 -15.82 15.16
C GLY A 443 7.40 -16.16 15.00
N TYR A 444 8.22 -15.18 14.61
CA TYR A 444 9.65 -15.38 14.50
C TYR A 444 10.35 -15.34 15.86
N ASN A 445 11.48 -16.07 15.97
CA ASN A 445 12.30 -16.08 17.17
C ASN A 445 13.01 -14.72 17.36
N ALA A 446 12.45 -13.86 18.21
CA ALA A 446 13.01 -12.54 18.49
C ALA A 446 14.34 -12.56 19.30
N ASN A 447 14.73 -13.70 19.89
CA ASN A 447 15.97 -13.80 20.69
C ASN A 447 17.26 -13.65 19.84
N ILE A 448 17.16 -13.78 18.52
CA ILE A 448 18.28 -13.53 17.60
C ILE A 448 18.55 -12.03 17.41
N MET A 449 17.60 -11.17 17.78
CA MET A 449 17.71 -9.72 17.65
C MET A 449 18.30 -9.09 18.90
N THR A 450 19.15 -8.11 18.68
CA THR A 450 19.81 -7.26 19.68
C THR A 450 19.64 -5.80 19.27
N GLU A 451 19.89 -4.87 20.20
CA GLU A 451 19.89 -3.43 19.90
C GLU A 451 20.82 -3.05 18.75
N ALA A 452 21.90 -3.82 18.52
CA ALA A 452 22.89 -3.55 17.48
C ALA A 452 22.54 -4.08 16.09
N ASN A 453 21.63 -5.07 15.96
CA ASN A 453 21.40 -5.77 14.69
C ASN A 453 19.93 -5.90 14.26
N TRP A 454 18.96 -5.36 15.02
CA TRP A 454 17.54 -5.53 14.72
C TRP A 454 17.14 -4.99 13.34
N THR A 455 17.82 -3.96 12.83
CA THR A 455 17.61 -3.36 11.50
C THR A 455 17.94 -4.30 10.34
N ASN A 456 18.64 -5.41 10.59
CA ASN A 456 18.86 -6.46 9.61
C ASN A 456 17.59 -7.30 9.37
N TYR A 457 16.67 -7.29 10.33
CA TYR A 457 15.47 -8.13 10.34
C TYR A 457 14.20 -7.32 10.12
N VAL A 458 14.13 -6.09 10.62
CA VAL A 458 12.93 -5.25 10.48
C VAL A 458 13.34 -3.86 9.98
N ASN A 459 12.64 -3.38 8.96
CA ASN A 459 12.74 -2.00 8.49
C ASN A 459 11.41 -1.31 8.76
N VAL A 460 11.40 -0.27 9.58
CA VAL A 460 10.18 0.47 9.94
C VAL A 460 10.29 1.89 9.40
N LYS A 461 9.36 2.28 8.52
CA LYS A 461 9.12 3.68 8.18
C LYS A 461 7.98 4.18 9.07
N SER A 462 8.27 5.16 9.92
CA SER A 462 7.25 5.79 10.77
C SER A 462 6.85 7.15 10.23
N ILE A 463 5.55 7.41 10.18
CA ILE A 463 5.01 8.65 9.65
C ILE A 463 3.77 9.10 10.45
N ALA A 464 3.63 10.40 10.65
CA ALA A 464 2.42 10.98 11.22
C ALA A 464 1.29 10.96 10.17
N SER A 465 0.03 10.90 10.61
CA SER A 465 -1.18 10.91 9.78
C SER A 465 -1.16 11.98 8.68
N ASN A 466 -0.87 13.24 9.03
CA ASN A 466 -0.77 14.33 8.07
C ASN A 466 0.41 14.19 7.10
N GLY A 467 1.48 13.49 7.49
CA GLY A 467 2.57 13.11 6.57
C GLY A 467 2.15 12.00 5.62
N PHE A 468 1.42 11.00 6.12
CA PHE A 468 0.87 9.92 5.30
C PHE A 468 -0.10 10.43 4.23
N ASN A 469 -0.87 11.48 4.54
CA ASN A 469 -1.72 12.17 3.56
C ASN A 469 -0.95 12.74 2.37
N GLY A 470 0.32 13.12 2.56
CA GLY A 470 1.20 13.62 1.51
C GLY A 470 2.12 12.55 0.91
N MET A 471 2.07 11.29 1.37
CA MET A 471 2.97 10.23 0.92
C MET A 471 2.44 9.54 -0.35
N ASN A 472 3.29 9.41 -1.38
CA ASN A 472 2.90 8.89 -2.70
C ASN A 472 3.23 7.41 -2.94
N GLU A 473 3.94 6.77 -2.02
CA GLU A 473 4.26 5.33 -2.09
C GLU A 473 3.01 4.45 -2.24
N ASP A 474 3.14 3.35 -3.00
CA ASP A 474 2.15 2.27 -3.06
C ASP A 474 2.43 1.25 -1.96
N LEU A 475 1.45 1.11 -1.08
CA LEU A 475 1.62 0.30 0.12
C LEU A 475 1.73 -1.19 -0.20
N SER A 476 0.96 -1.65 -1.18
CA SER A 476 0.82 -3.07 -1.50
C SER A 476 2.10 -3.61 -2.11
N GLU A 477 2.89 -2.73 -2.71
CA GLU A 477 4.10 -3.09 -3.44
C GLU A 477 5.34 -3.02 -2.54
N ILE A 478 5.38 -2.07 -1.60
CA ILE A 478 6.55 -1.83 -0.72
C ILE A 478 6.46 -2.62 0.58
N TYR A 479 5.33 -2.57 1.29
CA TYR A 479 5.26 -3.01 2.69
C TYR A 479 4.73 -4.44 2.86
N ASP A 480 5.26 -5.12 3.87
CA ASP A 480 4.84 -6.45 4.32
C ASP A 480 3.88 -6.36 5.52
N LEU A 481 3.90 -5.24 6.24
CA LEU A 481 2.99 -4.95 7.35
C LEU A 481 2.68 -3.45 7.40
N VAL A 482 1.41 -3.10 7.63
CA VAL A 482 1.00 -1.74 8.00
C VAL A 482 0.48 -1.73 9.44
N ILE A 483 1.01 -0.83 10.28
CA ILE A 483 0.56 -0.61 11.66
C ILE A 483 -0.05 0.79 11.73
N ILE A 484 -1.29 0.91 12.20
CA ILE A 484 -1.97 2.18 12.42
C ILE A 484 -2.30 2.32 13.91
N GLY A 485 -1.52 3.17 14.57
CA GLY A 485 -1.61 3.40 16.00
C GLY A 485 -2.63 4.47 16.39
N SER A 486 -2.72 4.70 17.69
CA SER A 486 -3.35 5.89 18.27
C SER A 486 -2.45 6.43 19.39
N ASN A 487 -1.14 6.26 19.24
CA ASN A 487 -0.19 6.56 20.30
C ASN A 487 -0.20 8.06 20.59
N ASN A 488 -0.59 8.40 21.82
CA ASN A 488 -0.58 9.76 22.33
C ASN A 488 -0.05 9.74 23.77
N PRO A 489 1.27 9.59 23.96
CA PRO A 489 1.86 9.57 25.30
C PRO A 489 1.53 10.88 26.03
N THR A 490 1.34 10.81 27.35
CA THR A 490 0.80 11.90 28.18
C THR A 490 1.45 13.24 27.88
N GLY A 491 0.74 14.09 27.13
CA GLY A 491 1.22 15.41 26.74
C GLY A 491 1.82 15.52 25.33
N TYR A 492 1.66 14.55 24.41
CA TYR A 492 1.93 14.81 23.00
C TYR A 492 0.82 15.68 22.42
N LEU A 493 -0.36 15.13 22.09
CA LEU A 493 -1.53 15.89 21.62
C LEU A 493 -2.45 16.24 22.79
N LYS A 494 -2.79 17.52 22.96
CA LYS A 494 -3.76 18.01 23.97
C LYS A 494 -5.21 17.92 23.47
N THR A 495 -5.68 16.71 23.17
CA THR A 495 -7.07 16.45 22.73
C THR A 495 -7.58 15.12 23.27
N SER A 496 -8.89 15.03 23.52
CA SER A 496 -9.57 13.75 23.81
C SER A 496 -9.92 12.98 22.54
N THR A 497 -9.95 13.65 21.38
CA THR A 497 -10.24 13.08 20.06
C THR A 497 -8.97 13.13 19.22
N ILE A 498 -8.26 12.01 19.16
CA ILE A 498 -6.95 11.87 18.55
C ILE A 498 -7.04 12.02 17.03
N TYR A 499 -8.07 11.43 16.43
CA TYR A 499 -8.36 11.50 15.00
C TYR A 499 -9.64 12.29 14.77
N SER A 500 -9.51 13.46 14.12
CA SER A 500 -10.62 14.36 13.84
C SER A 500 -10.49 14.96 12.44
N LYS A 501 -11.61 15.06 11.73
CA LYS A 501 -11.68 15.64 10.38
C LYS A 501 -11.25 17.10 10.35
N MET A 502 -11.63 17.84 11.39
CA MET A 502 -11.18 19.20 11.64
C MET A 502 -10.69 19.28 13.08
N GLY A 503 -9.57 19.96 13.30
CA GLY A 503 -9.04 20.18 14.64
C GLY A 503 -9.84 21.22 15.43
N GLU A 504 -9.28 21.62 16.58
CA GLU A 504 -9.92 22.56 17.50
C GLU A 504 -10.29 23.89 16.81
N LEU A 505 -11.46 24.42 17.16
CA LEU A 505 -11.90 25.75 16.71
C LEU A 505 -11.29 26.82 17.60
N LEU A 506 -10.52 27.72 16.99
CA LEU A 506 -9.84 28.79 17.71
C LEU A 506 -10.26 30.16 17.18
N LYS A 507 -10.25 31.15 18.07
CA LYS A 507 -10.39 32.57 17.73
C LYS A 507 -9.04 33.10 17.25
N ILE A 508 -9.04 33.89 16.19
CA ILE A 508 -7.84 34.64 15.78
C ILE A 508 -7.87 35.99 16.50
N GLN A 509 -6.85 36.30 17.30
CA GLN A 509 -6.70 37.47 18.18
C GLN A 509 -7.74 38.60 17.98
N SER A 510 -8.63 38.78 18.97
CA SER A 510 -9.63 39.87 19.12
C SER A 510 -10.61 40.18 17.97
N ASN A 511 -10.51 39.55 16.79
CA ASN A 511 -11.18 40.03 15.58
C ASN A 511 -12.51 39.32 15.22
N SER A 512 -13.14 38.62 16.18
CA SER A 512 -14.38 37.84 15.95
C SER A 512 -14.30 36.86 14.76
N LYS A 513 -13.08 36.49 14.35
CA LYS A 513 -12.79 35.53 13.27
C LYS A 513 -12.35 34.20 13.87
N TYR A 514 -12.67 33.12 13.16
CA TYR A 514 -12.43 31.76 13.61
C TYR A 514 -11.61 30.97 12.59
N ALA A 515 -10.78 30.07 13.08
CA ALA A 515 -10.01 29.14 12.27
C ALA A 515 -9.97 27.76 12.93
N ARG A 516 -9.71 26.74 12.12
CA ARG A 516 -9.58 25.35 12.56
C ARG A 516 -8.13 24.91 12.45
N LEU A 517 -7.64 24.22 13.48
CA LEU A 517 -6.46 23.37 13.32
C LEU A 517 -6.75 22.23 12.33
N SER A 518 -5.70 21.61 11.83
CA SER A 518 -5.77 20.63 10.73
C SER A 518 -6.46 19.32 11.11
N GLY A 519 -6.47 18.96 12.40
CA GLY A 519 -6.83 17.60 12.83
C GLY A 519 -5.76 16.59 12.43
N ASN A 520 -6.06 15.31 12.63
CA ASN A 520 -5.17 14.18 12.30
C ASN A 520 -5.87 13.14 11.42
N ASP A 521 -6.99 13.50 10.80
CA ASP A 521 -7.70 12.59 9.89
C ASP A 521 -6.87 12.25 8.65
N LEU A 522 -7.14 11.09 8.08
CA LEU A 522 -6.61 10.73 6.78
C LEU A 522 -7.46 11.34 5.67
N THR A 523 -6.85 11.58 4.52
CA THR A 523 -7.60 11.93 3.31
C THR A 523 -8.34 10.70 2.76
N ALA A 524 -9.36 10.91 1.94
CA ALA A 524 -10.08 9.81 1.31
C ALA A 524 -9.15 8.94 0.46
N LYS A 525 -8.17 9.54 -0.23
CA LYS A 525 -7.16 8.80 -1.02
C LYS A 525 -6.26 7.93 -0.15
N SER A 526 -5.82 8.43 1.01
CA SER A 526 -4.98 7.69 1.95
C SER A 526 -5.73 6.50 2.57
N VAL A 527 -7.02 6.66 2.89
CA VAL A 527 -7.88 5.53 3.29
C VAL A 527 -8.05 4.52 2.15
N GLY A 528 -8.18 5.01 0.91
CA GLY A 528 -8.21 4.17 -0.29
C GLY A 528 -6.96 3.30 -0.45
N LYS A 529 -5.76 3.87 -0.26
CA LYS A 529 -4.48 3.13 -0.28
C LYS A 529 -4.45 2.01 0.76
N LEU A 530 -4.86 2.30 1.99
CA LEU A 530 -4.91 1.33 3.09
C LEU A 530 -5.96 0.24 2.85
N THR A 531 -7.10 0.61 2.26
CA THR A 531 -8.15 -0.33 1.90
C THR A 531 -7.70 -1.26 0.78
N ASN A 532 -7.03 -0.74 -0.25
CA ASN A 532 -6.48 -1.55 -1.34
C ASN A 532 -5.37 -2.48 -0.84
N TYR A 533 -4.51 -2.00 0.06
CA TYR A 533 -3.54 -2.84 0.76
C TYR A 533 -4.21 -4.01 1.47
N ALA A 534 -5.24 -3.75 2.29
CA ALA A 534 -5.97 -4.79 3.01
C ALA A 534 -6.67 -5.78 2.06
N LYS A 535 -7.20 -5.29 0.92
CA LYS A 535 -7.76 -6.12 -0.16
C LYS A 535 -6.74 -7.02 -0.86
N THR A 536 -5.44 -6.89 -0.61
CA THR A 536 -4.45 -7.89 -1.10
C THR A 536 -4.27 -9.06 -0.13
N GLY A 537 -4.92 -9.04 1.04
CA GLY A 537 -4.75 -10.03 2.10
C GLY A 537 -3.49 -9.83 2.94
N LYS A 538 -2.80 -8.69 2.78
CA LYS A 538 -1.57 -8.37 3.51
C LYS A 538 -1.80 -7.98 4.98
N PRO A 539 -0.80 -8.20 5.86
CA PRO A 539 -0.88 -7.91 7.28
C PRO A 539 -1.15 -6.44 7.64
N MET A 540 -2.17 -6.20 8.48
CA MET A 540 -2.47 -4.88 9.06
C MET A 540 -2.71 -4.98 10.57
N ILE A 541 -2.16 -4.06 11.34
CA ILE A 541 -2.42 -3.91 12.78
C ILE A 541 -3.10 -2.58 13.02
N LEU A 542 -4.20 -2.59 13.76
CA LEU A 542 -4.93 -1.38 14.17
C LEU A 542 -4.90 -1.26 15.69
N SER A 543 -4.63 -0.07 16.22
CA SER A 543 -4.82 0.18 17.66
C SER A 543 -6.25 -0.14 18.10
N GLY A 544 -6.45 -0.48 19.37
CA GLY A 544 -7.78 -0.83 19.89
C GLY A 544 -8.86 0.21 19.59
N ALA A 545 -8.52 1.49 19.71
CA ALA A 545 -9.42 2.60 19.37
C ALA A 545 -9.88 2.55 17.91
N LEU A 546 -8.95 2.38 16.96
CA LEU A 546 -9.24 2.30 15.53
C LEU A 546 -9.97 1.01 15.16
N TYR A 547 -9.50 -0.13 15.68
CA TYR A 547 -10.06 -1.43 15.40
C TYR A 547 -11.56 -1.46 15.72
N TYR A 548 -11.95 -0.98 16.91
CA TYR A 548 -13.35 -0.92 17.35
C TYR A 548 -14.11 0.34 16.92
N GLY A 549 -13.41 1.40 16.49
CA GLY A 549 -14.02 2.69 16.18
C GLY A 549 -14.64 3.36 17.41
N ASP A 550 -13.86 3.55 18.46
CA ASP A 550 -14.33 4.16 19.72
C ASP A 550 -14.39 5.70 19.70
N LYS A 551 -14.76 6.32 20.85
CA LYS A 551 -14.97 7.78 20.98
C LYS A 551 -13.71 8.63 20.83
N THR A 552 -12.51 8.04 20.82
CA THR A 552 -11.27 8.79 20.59
C THR A 552 -11.06 9.15 19.12
N ILE A 553 -11.89 8.59 18.22
CA ILE A 553 -11.95 8.91 16.80
C ILE A 553 -13.29 9.56 16.49
N ASP A 554 -13.25 10.67 15.77
CA ASP A 554 -14.46 11.30 15.22
C ASP A 554 -15.06 10.39 14.15
N SER A 555 -16.32 9.97 14.33
CA SER A 555 -17.03 9.12 13.36
C SER A 555 -17.20 9.74 11.97
N SER A 556 -17.01 11.06 11.83
CA SER A 556 -17.01 11.77 10.55
C SER A 556 -15.64 11.82 9.86
N ALA A 557 -14.58 11.40 10.56
CA ALA A 557 -13.23 11.30 10.03
C ALA A 557 -13.14 10.13 9.02
N ASN A 558 -12.43 10.32 7.91
CA ASN A 558 -12.25 9.27 6.91
C ASN A 558 -11.56 8.03 7.50
N ILE A 559 -10.60 8.21 8.41
CA ILE A 559 -9.89 7.10 9.06
C ILE A 559 -10.83 6.15 9.84
N TYR A 560 -12.01 6.64 10.27
CA TYR A 560 -13.04 5.81 10.90
C TYR A 560 -13.52 4.67 9.98
N ASN A 561 -13.40 4.84 8.67
CA ASN A 561 -13.72 3.80 7.68
C ASN A 561 -12.74 2.61 7.69
N LEU A 562 -11.63 2.71 8.44
CA LEU A 562 -10.69 1.61 8.66
C LEU A 562 -11.02 0.78 9.91
N SER A 563 -12.05 1.15 10.69
CA SER A 563 -12.59 0.25 11.72
C SER A 563 -12.91 -1.11 11.11
N ILE A 564 -12.69 -2.19 11.86
CA ILE A 564 -12.79 -3.54 11.29
C ILE A 564 -14.17 -3.80 10.67
N THR A 565 -15.22 -3.20 11.24
CA THR A 565 -16.58 -3.22 10.72
C THR A 565 -16.71 -2.58 9.33
N LYS A 566 -16.12 -1.41 9.12
CA LYS A 566 -16.22 -0.68 7.84
C LYS A 566 -15.27 -1.27 6.81
N LEU A 567 -14.08 -1.68 7.23
CA LEU A 567 -13.06 -2.23 6.36
C LEU A 567 -13.44 -3.63 5.85
N SER A 568 -13.98 -4.50 6.71
CA SER A 568 -14.46 -5.82 6.30
C SER A 568 -15.53 -5.74 5.21
N VAL A 569 -16.54 -4.87 5.36
CA VAL A 569 -17.57 -4.63 4.35
C VAL A 569 -16.95 -4.18 3.02
N GLN A 570 -15.95 -3.29 3.06
CA GLN A 570 -15.26 -2.83 1.85
C GLN A 570 -14.44 -3.93 1.17
N ILE A 571 -13.80 -4.81 1.94
CA ILE A 571 -13.06 -5.97 1.43
C ILE A 571 -14.05 -6.97 0.79
N TYR A 572 -15.14 -7.32 1.48
CA TYR A 572 -16.12 -8.27 0.96
C TYR A 572 -16.84 -7.78 -0.30
N ASN A 573 -17.24 -6.50 -0.35
CA ASN A 573 -17.91 -5.93 -1.53
C ASN A 573 -16.95 -5.65 -2.70
N GLY A 574 -15.66 -5.42 -2.41
CA GLY A 574 -14.66 -5.12 -3.44
C GLY A 574 -14.09 -6.34 -4.14
N ASN A 575 -14.33 -7.55 -3.62
CA ASN A 575 -13.83 -8.79 -4.18
C ASN A 575 -14.85 -9.41 -5.15
N SER A 576 -14.36 -10.00 -6.25
CA SER A 576 -15.21 -10.83 -7.11
C SER A 576 -15.73 -12.04 -6.31
N SER A 577 -16.90 -12.55 -6.69
CA SER A 577 -17.58 -13.70 -6.05
C SER A 577 -16.74 -14.99 -5.95
N THR A 578 -15.54 -15.02 -6.55
CA THR A 578 -14.61 -16.15 -6.57
C THR A 578 -13.41 -16.01 -5.63
N LYS A 579 -13.15 -14.84 -5.01
CA LYS A 579 -11.97 -14.62 -4.16
C LYS A 579 -12.37 -13.98 -2.83
N LYS A 580 -12.74 -14.80 -1.84
CA LYS A 580 -12.94 -14.33 -0.46
C LYS A 580 -11.58 -14.08 0.20
N ILE A 581 -11.21 -12.81 0.36
CA ILE A 581 -10.04 -12.42 1.15
C ILE A 581 -10.51 -12.24 2.58
N SER A 582 -10.03 -13.09 3.48
CA SER A 582 -10.33 -13.04 4.90
C SER A 582 -9.66 -11.83 5.54
N THR A 583 -10.34 -11.21 6.51
CA THR A 583 -9.76 -10.21 7.42
C THR A 583 -8.77 -10.82 8.42
N LYS A 584 -8.38 -12.10 8.24
CA LYS A 584 -7.41 -12.84 9.07
C LYS A 584 -6.12 -12.10 9.37
N ASN A 585 -5.61 -11.42 8.36
CA ASN A 585 -4.34 -10.72 8.46
C ASN A 585 -4.50 -9.30 9.04
N ILE A 586 -5.69 -8.94 9.52
CA ILE A 586 -5.98 -7.68 10.20
C ILE A 586 -6.21 -7.99 11.68
N MET A 587 -5.39 -7.43 12.55
CA MET A 587 -5.50 -7.65 13.98
C MET A 587 -5.58 -6.34 14.76
N LYS A 588 -6.23 -6.41 15.92
CA LYS A 588 -6.09 -5.40 16.96
C LYS A 588 -4.68 -5.48 17.54
N GLU A 589 -4.06 -4.33 17.79
CA GLU A 589 -2.80 -4.24 18.53
C GLU A 589 -2.93 -4.92 19.91
N PRO A 590 -2.08 -5.91 20.25
CA PRO A 590 -2.15 -6.63 21.51
C PRO A 590 -1.79 -5.76 22.72
N SER A 591 -2.49 -5.96 23.85
CA SER A 591 -2.22 -5.27 25.11
C SER A 591 -1.62 -6.21 26.16
N GLY A 592 -0.39 -5.96 26.61
CA GLY A 592 0.23 -6.77 27.67
C GLY A 592 0.56 -8.21 27.25
N ASP A 593 0.08 -9.19 28.01
CA ASP A 593 0.29 -10.64 27.80
C ASP A 593 -0.84 -11.32 26.96
N ASP A 594 -1.64 -10.53 26.23
CA ASP A 594 -2.70 -11.06 25.35
C ASP A 594 -2.16 -12.17 24.41
N SER A 595 -2.93 -13.25 24.22
CA SER A 595 -2.58 -14.30 23.27
C SER A 595 -2.53 -13.72 21.85
N TYR A 596 -1.39 -13.88 21.18
CA TYR A 596 -1.21 -13.39 19.82
C TYR A 596 -1.95 -14.27 18.82
N ARG A 597 -2.69 -13.64 17.91
CA ARG A 597 -2.96 -14.21 16.59
C ARG A 597 -1.77 -13.87 15.69
N TYR A 598 -1.15 -14.85 15.04
CA TYR A 598 -0.06 -14.56 14.11
C TYR A 598 -0.55 -13.97 12.79
N LEU A 599 0.21 -12.99 12.33
CA LEU A 599 0.12 -12.47 10.99
C LEU A 599 0.84 -13.39 10.01
N THR A 600 0.28 -13.51 8.81
CA THR A 600 0.85 -14.30 7.73
C THR A 600 1.60 -13.37 6.79
N LYS A 601 2.93 -13.54 6.67
CA LYS A 601 3.71 -12.84 5.65
C LYS A 601 3.34 -13.41 4.28
N MET A 602 2.84 -12.57 3.38
CA MET A 602 2.47 -12.97 2.02
C MET A 602 3.69 -12.92 1.11
N VAL A 603 3.93 -13.98 0.33
CA VAL A 603 5.05 -14.05 -0.64
C VAL A 603 4.65 -13.36 -1.95
N LYS A 604 5.17 -12.16 -2.18
CA LYS A 604 5.00 -11.40 -3.43
C LYS A 604 6.09 -11.77 -4.45
N PRO A 605 5.86 -11.56 -5.77
CA PRO A 605 6.97 -11.55 -6.73
C PRO A 605 8.03 -10.52 -6.32
N VAL A 606 9.24 -10.69 -6.85
CA VAL A 606 10.33 -9.70 -6.70
C VAL A 606 10.80 -9.33 -8.08
N ILE A 607 10.63 -8.06 -8.43
CA ILE A 607 11.18 -7.44 -9.64
C ILE A 607 12.45 -6.67 -9.30
N THR A 608 13.44 -6.75 -10.18
CA THR A 608 14.64 -5.91 -10.14
C THR A 608 14.97 -5.50 -11.56
N VAL A 609 14.89 -4.21 -11.84
CA VAL A 609 15.19 -3.64 -13.15
C VAL A 609 16.69 -3.38 -13.27
N ASP A 610 17.24 -3.53 -14.48
CA ASP A 610 18.67 -3.39 -14.74
C ASP A 610 19.19 -2.00 -14.30
N SER A 611 20.43 -1.97 -13.80
CA SER A 611 21.05 -0.75 -13.26
C SER A 611 21.18 0.39 -14.26
N LYS A 612 21.20 0.11 -15.58
CA LYS A 612 21.19 1.13 -16.64
C LYS A 612 19.90 1.96 -16.67
N PHE A 613 18.82 1.51 -16.05
CA PHE A 613 17.59 2.30 -15.90
C PHE A 613 17.53 3.05 -14.56
N LYS A 614 18.59 3.00 -13.76
CA LYS A 614 18.68 3.74 -12.49
C LYS A 614 19.53 4.99 -12.69
N MET A 615 19.27 5.99 -11.86
CA MET A 615 20.03 7.23 -11.89
C MET A 615 21.51 7.00 -11.56
N ILE A 616 22.39 7.49 -12.43
CA ILE A 616 23.84 7.47 -12.27
C ILE A 616 24.32 8.88 -11.96
N TYR A 617 25.27 9.02 -11.03
CA TYR A 617 25.78 10.31 -10.57
C TYR A 617 27.30 10.38 -10.63
N ASN A 618 27.82 11.54 -11.04
CA ASN A 618 29.19 11.96 -10.83
C ASN A 618 29.22 13.02 -9.71
N GLY A 619 29.68 12.61 -8.52
CA GLY A 619 29.44 13.40 -7.32
C GLY A 619 27.94 13.45 -7.01
N ASP A 620 27.35 14.65 -7.06
CA ASP A 620 25.91 14.85 -6.93
C ASP A 620 25.22 15.22 -8.24
N THR A 621 25.93 15.27 -9.37
CA THR A 621 25.36 15.64 -10.67
C THR A 621 24.94 14.40 -11.45
N ALA A 622 23.69 14.38 -11.94
CA ALA A 622 23.18 13.28 -12.74
C ALA A 622 23.95 13.14 -14.06
N THR A 623 24.14 11.90 -14.51
CA THR A 623 24.82 11.57 -15.76
C THR A 623 23.82 10.96 -16.73
N ALA A 624 23.91 11.35 -18.01
CA ALA A 624 23.10 10.76 -19.07
C ALA A 624 23.40 9.27 -19.22
N THR A 625 22.34 8.48 -19.40
CA THR A 625 22.45 7.03 -19.65
C THR A 625 21.95 6.64 -21.04
N PHE A 626 21.16 7.52 -21.65
CA PHE A 626 20.60 7.37 -23.00
C PHE A 626 20.73 8.70 -23.74
N ASP A 627 20.68 8.65 -25.06
CA ASP A 627 20.48 9.82 -25.91
C ASP A 627 19.18 9.71 -26.71
N THR A 628 18.80 10.77 -27.43
CA THR A 628 17.54 10.81 -28.19
C THR A 628 17.44 9.71 -29.26
N SER A 629 18.57 9.17 -29.75
CA SER A 629 18.57 8.10 -30.76
C SER A 629 18.21 6.73 -30.18
N ASP A 630 18.43 6.51 -28.88
CA ASP A 630 18.06 5.27 -28.18
C ASP A 630 16.54 5.13 -27.97
N LEU A 631 15.76 6.20 -28.11
CA LEU A 631 14.33 6.24 -27.75
C LEU A 631 13.42 5.49 -28.75
N SER A 632 13.86 5.39 -30.01
CA SER A 632 13.08 4.76 -31.08
C SER A 632 13.08 3.22 -31.04
N ASP A 633 14.08 2.62 -30.37
CA ASP A 633 14.24 1.17 -30.16
C ASP A 633 14.45 0.85 -28.66
N PHE A 634 13.69 1.51 -27.78
CA PHE A 634 13.92 1.44 -26.35
C PHE A 634 13.56 0.06 -25.77
N THR A 635 14.58 -0.68 -25.36
CA THR A 635 14.43 -2.02 -24.79
C THR A 635 14.53 -1.96 -23.27
N PHE A 636 13.41 -2.20 -22.56
CA PHE A 636 13.35 -2.28 -21.09
C PHE A 636 13.60 -3.72 -20.60
N SER A 637 14.41 -3.89 -19.55
CA SER A 637 14.86 -5.22 -19.11
C SER A 637 15.15 -5.31 -17.61
N GLY A 638 15.09 -6.54 -17.09
CA GLY A 638 15.36 -6.85 -15.69
C GLY A 638 15.14 -8.32 -15.35
N MET A 639 14.91 -8.60 -14.08
CA MET A 639 14.62 -9.94 -13.54
C MET A 639 13.34 -9.93 -12.71
N ILE A 640 12.54 -11.02 -12.83
CA ILE A 640 11.40 -11.30 -11.96
C ILE A 640 11.51 -12.74 -11.46
N GLY A 641 11.64 -12.90 -10.14
CA GLY A 641 11.83 -14.22 -9.53
C GLY A 641 13.12 -14.91 -10.00
N LYS A 642 13.18 -16.25 -9.86
CA LYS A 642 14.37 -17.07 -10.19
C LYS A 642 14.09 -18.20 -11.19
N THR A 643 12.87 -18.27 -11.73
CA THR A 643 12.42 -19.35 -12.62
C THR A 643 11.48 -18.80 -13.69
N ALA A 644 11.31 -19.54 -14.78
CA ALA A 644 10.39 -19.19 -15.86
C ALA A 644 8.93 -19.28 -15.38
N LYS A 645 8.22 -18.15 -15.37
CA LYS A 645 6.82 -18.02 -14.98
C LYS A 645 6.15 -16.87 -15.73
N ASP A 646 4.84 -16.95 -15.89
CA ASP A 646 4.04 -15.88 -16.50
C ASP A 646 3.68 -14.83 -15.44
N TYR A 647 3.83 -13.56 -15.81
CA TYR A 647 3.46 -12.41 -14.98
C TYR A 647 2.77 -11.35 -15.83
N ASN A 648 1.85 -10.59 -15.25
CA ASN A 648 1.42 -9.34 -15.86
C ASN A 648 2.44 -8.24 -15.50
N LEU A 649 3.01 -7.59 -16.51
CA LEU A 649 3.92 -6.46 -16.37
C LEU A 649 3.21 -5.19 -16.84
N VAL A 650 3.20 -4.17 -15.99
CA VAL A 650 2.76 -2.82 -16.33
C VAL A 650 3.94 -1.86 -16.16
N LEU A 651 4.24 -1.09 -17.21
CA LEU A 651 5.31 -0.08 -17.20
C LEU A 651 4.71 1.31 -17.35
N TYR A 652 5.05 2.16 -16.39
CA TYR A 652 4.67 3.56 -16.33
C TYR A 652 5.89 4.44 -16.57
N PHE A 653 5.68 5.57 -17.27
CA PHE A 653 6.66 6.66 -17.35
C PHE A 653 6.00 7.99 -17.00
N ASP A 654 6.56 8.71 -16.03
CA ASP A 654 6.10 10.02 -15.56
C ASP A 654 6.52 11.07 -16.59
N LYS A 655 5.65 11.31 -17.57
CA LYS A 655 5.98 12.13 -18.75
C LYS A 655 5.76 13.61 -18.48
N ASP A 656 4.84 13.94 -17.58
CA ASP A 656 4.52 15.33 -17.22
C ASP A 656 5.30 15.81 -15.97
N SER A 657 6.17 14.95 -15.44
CA SER A 657 7.07 15.26 -14.32
C SER A 657 6.31 15.69 -13.06
N ASN A 658 5.07 15.24 -12.91
CA ASN A 658 4.21 15.67 -11.83
C ASN A 658 4.48 14.91 -10.51
N GLY A 659 5.19 13.77 -10.57
CA GLY A 659 5.52 12.92 -9.43
C GLY A 659 4.45 11.89 -9.06
N LEU A 660 3.45 11.70 -9.91
CA LEU A 660 2.36 10.74 -9.82
C LEU A 660 2.34 9.93 -11.11
N PHE A 661 2.18 8.61 -11.00
CA PHE A 661 2.00 7.76 -12.16
C PHE A 661 0.52 7.57 -12.45
N ALA A 662 0.02 8.21 -13.50
CA ALA A 662 -1.39 8.14 -13.88
C ALA A 662 -1.73 6.78 -14.52
N PRO A 663 -2.67 6.00 -13.94
CA PRO A 663 -3.14 4.76 -14.54
C PRO A 663 -3.99 5.02 -15.79
N GLU A 664 -4.18 3.98 -16.62
CA GLU A 664 -4.85 4.01 -17.93
C GLU A 664 -5.98 5.06 -18.03
N SER A 665 -5.67 6.19 -18.67
CA SER A 665 -6.66 7.19 -19.09
C SER A 665 -6.91 7.08 -20.59
N THR A 666 -8.04 7.60 -21.06
CA THR A 666 -8.35 7.66 -22.50
C THR A 666 -7.78 8.92 -23.18
N ASP A 667 -7.06 9.74 -22.44
CA ASP A 667 -6.57 11.05 -22.83
C ASP A 667 -5.05 11.16 -22.69
N ASP A 668 -4.54 12.38 -22.86
CA ASP A 668 -3.11 12.66 -22.83
C ASP A 668 -2.51 12.53 -21.42
N SER A 669 -3.28 12.30 -20.36
CA SER A 669 -2.72 12.02 -19.03
C SER A 669 -2.29 10.57 -18.82
N ASN A 670 -2.49 9.68 -19.80
CA ASN A 670 -2.10 8.27 -19.66
C ASN A 670 -0.58 8.11 -19.62
N GLU A 671 -0.10 7.43 -18.58
CA GLU A 671 1.32 7.16 -18.39
C GLU A 671 1.66 5.67 -18.46
N VAL A 672 0.69 4.83 -18.81
CA VAL A 672 0.92 3.40 -19.09
C VAL A 672 1.45 3.24 -20.51
N PHE A 673 2.72 2.87 -20.63
CA PHE A 673 3.38 2.61 -21.92
C PHE A 673 3.35 1.12 -22.30
N LEU A 674 3.15 0.23 -21.34
CA LEU A 674 3.02 -1.21 -21.57
C LEU A 674 2.16 -1.84 -20.48
N ASN A 675 1.19 -2.68 -20.87
CA ASN A 675 0.41 -3.53 -19.98
C ASN A 675 0.17 -4.86 -20.71
N GLN A 676 0.97 -5.89 -20.38
CA GLN A 676 0.84 -7.19 -21.03
C GLN A 676 1.30 -8.35 -20.14
N THR A 677 0.86 -9.56 -20.47
CA THR A 677 1.42 -10.77 -19.87
C THR A 677 2.76 -11.09 -20.53
N ILE A 678 3.80 -11.21 -19.72
CA ILE A 678 5.14 -11.64 -20.13
C ILE A 678 5.47 -13.00 -19.52
N ARG A 679 6.36 -13.74 -20.17
CA ARG A 679 6.95 -14.97 -19.63
C ARG A 679 8.44 -14.75 -19.38
N THR A 680 8.89 -14.94 -18.14
CA THR A 680 10.33 -14.85 -17.83
C THR A 680 11.11 -16.04 -18.38
N ASN A 681 12.40 -15.82 -18.63
CA ASN A 681 13.35 -16.88 -18.97
C ASN A 681 13.61 -17.81 -17.78
N GLN A 682 14.35 -18.90 -18.01
CA GLN A 682 14.66 -19.89 -16.96
C GLN A 682 15.41 -19.31 -15.75
N ASP A 683 16.17 -18.23 -15.96
CA ASP A 683 16.90 -17.49 -14.93
C ASP A 683 16.10 -16.33 -14.31
N GLY A 684 14.84 -16.14 -14.73
CA GLY A 684 13.97 -15.05 -14.29
C GLY A 684 14.11 -13.75 -15.10
N THR A 685 15.00 -13.68 -16.09
CA THR A 685 15.19 -12.46 -16.91
C THR A 685 14.00 -12.18 -17.83
N PHE A 686 13.75 -10.90 -18.11
CA PHE A 686 12.77 -10.44 -19.09
C PHE A 686 13.30 -9.25 -19.89
N SER A 687 12.74 -9.04 -21.08
CA SER A 687 13.00 -7.89 -21.93
C SER A 687 11.77 -7.57 -22.78
N VAL A 688 11.41 -6.29 -22.89
CA VAL A 688 10.29 -5.79 -23.68
C VAL A 688 10.71 -4.52 -24.43
N ASN A 689 10.15 -4.31 -25.62
CA ASN A 689 10.38 -3.10 -26.41
C ASN A 689 9.23 -2.12 -26.19
N ILE A 690 9.57 -0.84 -26.10
CA ILE A 690 8.64 0.28 -25.86
C ILE A 690 9.02 1.40 -26.82
N ASP A 691 8.02 2.06 -27.40
CA ASP A 691 8.23 3.24 -28.22
C ASP A 691 8.16 4.50 -27.35
N LEU A 692 9.28 5.19 -27.15
CA LEU A 692 9.32 6.49 -26.47
C LEU A 692 9.34 7.65 -27.50
N PRO A 693 8.73 8.83 -27.20
CA PRO A 693 8.83 10.00 -28.05
C PRO A 693 10.28 10.52 -28.16
N GLU A 694 10.80 10.71 -29.38
CA GLU A 694 12.17 11.19 -29.62
C GLU A 694 12.43 12.63 -29.13
N THR A 695 11.37 13.37 -28.81
CA THR A 695 11.45 14.74 -28.30
C THR A 695 11.81 14.81 -26.81
N LEU A 696 11.60 13.70 -26.07
CA LEU A 696 11.91 13.58 -24.64
C LEU A 696 13.36 13.96 -24.36
N ARG A 697 13.58 14.59 -23.21
CA ARG A 697 14.88 15.13 -22.80
C ARG A 697 14.99 15.21 -21.30
N GLY A 698 16.21 15.16 -20.78
CA GLY A 698 16.42 15.29 -19.36
C GLY A 698 15.93 14.07 -18.61
N TYR A 699 15.14 14.27 -17.56
CA TYR A 699 14.74 13.22 -16.64
C TYR A 699 13.40 12.60 -17.04
N LEU A 700 13.33 11.27 -17.00
CA LEU A 700 12.09 10.52 -17.16
C LEU A 700 12.02 9.46 -16.06
N ALA A 701 11.09 9.64 -15.11
CA ALA A 701 10.87 8.63 -14.08
C ALA A 701 10.07 7.45 -14.65
N TRP A 702 10.28 6.27 -14.08
CA TRP A 702 9.53 5.09 -14.45
C TRP A 702 9.16 4.26 -13.23
N LYS A 703 8.06 3.52 -13.38
CA LYS A 703 7.60 2.51 -12.43
C LYS A 703 7.28 1.22 -13.18
N ALA A 704 7.81 0.10 -12.72
CA ALA A 704 7.54 -1.22 -13.26
C ALA A 704 6.81 -2.05 -12.22
N VAL A 705 5.53 -2.35 -12.46
CA VAL A 705 4.71 -3.19 -11.58
C VAL A 705 4.59 -4.57 -12.18
N VAL A 706 4.99 -5.58 -11.43
CA VAL A 706 4.77 -6.98 -11.81
C VAL A 706 3.71 -7.59 -10.90
N LYS A 707 2.77 -8.31 -11.50
CA LYS A 707 1.68 -8.98 -10.80
C LYS A 707 1.66 -10.46 -11.11
N ASP A 708 1.61 -11.28 -10.07
CA ASP A 708 1.47 -12.72 -10.18
C ASP A 708 -0.01 -13.08 -10.45
N PRO A 709 -0.35 -13.68 -11.61
CA PRO A 709 -1.74 -13.99 -11.95
C PRO A 709 -2.36 -15.06 -11.03
N LEU A 710 -1.56 -15.85 -10.30
CA LEU A 710 -2.06 -16.88 -9.38
C LEU A 710 -2.44 -16.31 -8.01
N THR A 711 -1.61 -15.43 -7.45
CA THR A 711 -1.79 -14.88 -6.10
C THR A 711 -2.42 -13.49 -6.12
N ASP A 712 -2.37 -12.79 -7.26
CA ASP A 712 -2.76 -11.39 -7.45
C ASP A 712 -1.85 -10.39 -6.71
N LEU A 713 -0.79 -10.88 -6.05
CA LEU A 713 0.19 -10.06 -5.36
C LEU A 713 1.09 -9.38 -6.38
N SER A 714 1.37 -8.11 -6.12
CA SER A 714 2.27 -7.30 -6.92
C SER A 714 3.52 -6.89 -6.15
N SER A 715 4.54 -6.53 -6.91
CA SER A 715 5.70 -5.80 -6.46
C SER A 715 6.06 -4.77 -7.51
N GLU A 716 6.66 -3.68 -7.08
CA GLU A 716 7.17 -2.66 -7.98
C GLU A 716 8.68 -2.52 -7.88
N ASP A 717 9.27 -1.98 -8.94
CA ASP A 717 10.56 -1.31 -8.89
C ASP A 717 10.41 0.04 -9.59
N THR A 718 11.15 1.05 -9.14
CA THR A 718 11.06 2.43 -9.65
C THR A 718 12.43 2.97 -9.97
N GLY A 719 12.53 3.91 -10.91
CA GLY A 719 13.78 4.57 -11.20
C GLY A 719 13.61 5.78 -12.08
N GLY A 720 14.71 6.22 -12.67
CA GLY A 720 14.70 7.32 -13.62
C GLY A 720 15.88 7.20 -14.56
N ILE A 721 15.66 7.64 -15.79
CA ILE A 721 16.68 7.73 -16.82
C ILE A 721 16.97 9.19 -17.14
N VAL A 722 18.19 9.45 -17.59
CA VAL A 722 18.60 10.76 -18.10
C VAL A 722 18.91 10.64 -19.58
N ILE A 723 18.19 11.44 -20.38
CA ILE A 723 18.27 11.51 -21.83
C ILE A 723 19.08 12.77 -22.19
N GLU A 724 20.29 12.58 -22.70
CA GLU A 724 21.10 13.69 -23.22
C GLU A 724 20.56 14.18 -24.57
N VAL A 725 20.62 15.50 -24.78
CA VAL A 725 20.28 16.12 -26.07
C VAL A 725 21.52 16.70 -26.71
N ASN A 726 21.56 16.68 -28.05
CA ASN A 726 22.64 17.32 -28.79
C ASN A 726 22.68 18.82 -28.50
N SER A 727 23.87 19.41 -28.62
CA SER A 727 24.07 20.84 -28.33
C SER A 727 23.20 21.78 -29.19
N GLN A 728 22.78 21.33 -30.38
CA GLN A 728 21.90 22.09 -31.29
C GLN A 728 20.42 22.06 -30.84
N ASP A 729 20.05 21.09 -30.01
CA ASP A 729 18.67 20.84 -29.56
C ASP A 729 18.40 21.37 -28.14
N ILE A 730 19.38 22.05 -27.54
CA ILE A 730 19.24 22.74 -26.24
C ILE A 730 18.21 23.86 -26.39
N LYS A 731 17.13 23.76 -25.61
CA LYS A 731 16.04 24.75 -25.62
C LYS A 731 16.35 25.92 -24.70
N THR A 732 16.17 27.14 -25.18
CA THR A 732 16.20 28.32 -24.32
C THR A 732 14.81 28.57 -23.73
N VAL A 733 14.73 28.48 -22.40
CA VAL A 733 13.54 28.77 -21.60
C VAL A 733 13.58 30.23 -21.20
N LYS A 734 12.53 30.97 -21.55
CA LYS A 734 12.35 32.35 -21.12
C LYS A 734 11.57 32.38 -19.81
N LEU A 735 12.21 32.85 -18.75
CA LEU A 735 11.65 32.94 -17.41
C LEU A 735 11.42 34.39 -17.03
N LEU A 736 10.21 34.71 -16.55
CA LEU A 736 9.91 36.00 -15.92
C LEU A 736 9.95 35.85 -14.39
N GLN A 737 10.89 36.51 -13.72
CA GLN A 737 10.89 36.63 -12.26
C GLN A 737 10.18 37.93 -11.86
N ILE A 738 9.02 37.80 -11.23
CA ILE A 738 8.25 38.91 -10.64
C ILE A 738 8.63 39.00 -9.15
N CYS A 739 9.15 40.16 -8.75
CA CYS A 739 9.64 40.42 -7.39
C CYS A 739 9.01 41.71 -6.82
N PRO A 740 9.11 41.99 -5.50
CA PRO A 740 8.59 43.24 -4.94
C PRO A 740 9.32 44.48 -5.50
N SER A 741 8.69 45.64 -5.39
CA SER A 741 9.28 46.92 -5.82
C SER A 741 10.65 47.23 -5.20
N ASN A 742 10.92 46.71 -4.00
CA ASN A 742 12.20 46.87 -3.33
C ASN A 742 13.21 45.76 -3.72
N LEU A 743 14.00 46.05 -4.74
CA LEU A 743 15.41 45.65 -4.94
C LEU A 743 16.08 44.86 -3.82
N ASP A 744 16.27 45.54 -2.69
CA ASP A 744 17.14 45.09 -1.62
C ASP A 744 16.52 43.96 -0.78
N ALA A 745 15.22 43.72 -0.93
CA ALA A 745 14.50 42.65 -0.25
C ALA A 745 14.66 41.28 -0.96
N LEU A 746 15.30 41.24 -2.13
CA LEU A 746 15.46 39.98 -2.87
C LEU A 746 16.40 39.01 -2.14
N THR A 747 15.90 37.81 -1.89
CA THR A 747 16.66 36.71 -1.30
C THR A 747 17.33 35.82 -2.34
N LEU A 748 16.86 35.85 -3.58
CA LEU A 748 17.55 35.31 -4.76
C LEU A 748 17.22 36.13 -6.03
N ASN A 749 18.25 36.59 -6.73
CA ASN A 749 18.11 37.18 -8.06
C ASN A 749 18.56 36.16 -9.12
N MET A 750 17.61 35.57 -9.85
CA MET A 750 17.89 34.56 -10.87
C MET A 750 18.47 35.17 -12.16
N SER A 751 18.34 36.48 -12.37
CA SER A 751 18.91 37.19 -13.53
C SER A 751 20.40 37.52 -13.39
N ASP A 752 20.98 37.36 -12.20
CA ASP A 752 22.41 37.60 -12.01
C ASP A 752 23.24 36.46 -12.66
N VAL A 753 23.71 36.72 -13.87
CA VAL A 753 24.56 35.80 -14.66
C VAL A 753 25.86 35.39 -13.95
N ASN A 754 26.33 36.17 -12.97
CA ASN A 754 27.51 35.85 -12.16
C ASN A 754 27.15 35.16 -10.84
N GLY A 755 25.86 35.10 -10.51
CA GLY A 755 25.32 34.49 -9.31
C GLY A 755 25.50 32.96 -9.28
N GLN A 756 25.54 32.40 -8.08
CA GLN A 756 25.76 30.95 -7.89
C GLN A 756 24.64 30.10 -8.48
N PHE A 757 23.40 30.58 -8.46
CA PHE A 757 22.26 29.90 -9.09
C PHE A 757 22.49 29.70 -10.59
N GLN A 758 22.78 30.78 -11.32
CA GLN A 758 23.03 30.73 -12.77
C GLN A 758 24.25 29.86 -13.11
N LYS A 759 25.30 29.90 -12.29
CA LYS A 759 26.47 29.00 -12.47
C LYS A 759 26.11 27.53 -12.32
N LEU A 760 25.35 27.17 -11.29
CA LEU A 760 24.88 25.80 -11.08
C LEU A 760 23.97 25.36 -12.22
N PHE A 761 22.94 26.14 -12.55
CA PHE A 761 22.02 25.84 -13.65
C PHE A 761 22.75 25.61 -14.98
N ASN A 762 23.68 26.50 -15.34
CA ASN A 762 24.45 26.37 -16.58
C ASN A 762 25.42 25.17 -16.59
N SER A 763 25.88 24.70 -15.43
CA SER A 763 26.77 23.54 -15.34
C SER A 763 26.11 22.22 -15.73
N VAL A 764 24.77 22.15 -15.70
CA VAL A 764 23.97 20.96 -16.00
C VAL A 764 23.15 21.09 -17.29
N LYS A 765 23.44 22.10 -18.13
CA LYS A 765 22.69 22.35 -19.36
C LYS A 765 22.73 21.19 -20.37
N SER A 766 23.81 20.40 -20.40
CA SER A 766 23.93 19.26 -21.32
C SER A 766 22.99 18.12 -20.95
N VAL A 767 22.89 17.82 -19.66
CA VAL A 767 22.01 16.75 -19.15
C VAL A 767 20.55 17.19 -19.02
N THR A 768 20.29 18.48 -18.77
CA THR A 768 18.92 19.02 -18.73
C THR A 768 18.37 19.36 -20.11
N GLY A 769 19.24 19.63 -21.09
CA GLY A 769 18.83 20.14 -22.41
C GLY A 769 18.21 21.54 -22.38
N ILE A 770 18.41 22.28 -21.28
CA ILE A 770 17.78 23.58 -21.04
C ILE A 770 18.84 24.66 -20.83
N ASN A 771 18.66 25.78 -21.52
CA ASN A 771 19.34 27.05 -21.28
C ASN A 771 18.32 28.04 -20.68
N LEU A 772 18.73 28.86 -19.71
CA LEU A 772 17.83 29.77 -19.00
C LEU A 772 18.08 31.23 -19.37
N ASP A 773 17.06 31.92 -19.84
CA ASP A 773 17.04 33.37 -20.07
C ASP A 773 16.04 34.02 -19.11
N VAL A 774 16.54 34.83 -18.16
CA VAL A 774 15.73 35.37 -17.05
C VAL A 774 15.51 36.86 -17.23
N THR A 775 14.25 37.27 -17.31
CA THR A 775 13.83 38.66 -17.16
C THR A 775 13.40 38.93 -15.72
N LEU A 776 14.01 39.89 -15.05
CA LEU A 776 13.57 40.37 -13.74
C LEU A 776 12.63 41.57 -13.91
N MET A 777 11.46 41.52 -13.28
CA MET A 777 10.52 42.64 -13.18
C MET A 777 10.01 42.80 -11.75
N THR A 778 9.93 44.04 -11.29
CA THR A 778 9.12 44.37 -10.11
C THR A 778 7.63 44.21 -10.43
N THR A 779 6.81 43.97 -9.41
CA THR A 779 5.34 44.05 -9.45
C THR A 779 4.85 45.27 -10.25
N ARG A 780 5.42 46.46 -10.01
CA ARG A 780 5.05 47.71 -10.69
C ARG A 780 5.41 47.73 -12.16
N GLN A 781 6.58 47.20 -12.52
CA GLN A 781 6.97 47.06 -13.93
C GLN A 781 6.03 46.10 -14.65
N TYR A 782 5.67 44.97 -14.01
CA TYR A 782 4.73 44.02 -14.55
C TYR A 782 3.33 44.63 -14.75
N GLU A 783 2.78 45.32 -13.74
CA GLU A 783 1.50 46.05 -13.86
C GLU A 783 1.50 47.06 -15.00
N ASN A 784 2.61 47.79 -15.18
CA ASN A 784 2.73 48.83 -16.20
C ASN A 784 2.64 48.28 -17.63
N MET A 785 2.92 46.98 -17.84
CA MET A 785 2.74 46.34 -19.15
C MET A 785 1.28 46.43 -19.62
N TYR A 786 0.31 46.52 -18.71
CA TYR A 786 -1.11 46.48 -19.02
C TYR A 786 -1.82 47.86 -19.00
N LYS A 787 -1.07 48.93 -18.72
CA LYS A 787 -1.62 50.30 -18.67
C LYS A 787 -1.67 50.94 -20.06
N ASN A 788 -2.20 52.16 -20.15
CA ASN A 788 -2.20 52.99 -21.38
C ASN A 788 -2.89 52.35 -22.60
N GLY A 789 -4.01 51.66 -22.39
CA GLY A 789 -4.78 51.03 -23.48
C GLY A 789 -4.36 49.59 -23.82
N ASN A 790 -3.34 49.05 -23.13
CA ASN A 790 -2.86 47.67 -23.30
C ASN A 790 -3.43 46.71 -22.23
N ASN A 791 -4.67 46.92 -21.79
CA ASN A 791 -5.25 46.10 -20.73
C ASN A 791 -5.49 44.65 -21.19
N TYR A 792 -5.42 43.72 -20.24
CA TYR A 792 -5.84 42.35 -20.46
C TYR A 792 -7.28 42.15 -19.95
N THR A 793 -7.98 41.18 -20.50
CA THR A 793 -9.31 40.78 -20.02
C THR A 793 -9.31 39.27 -19.94
N LEU A 794 -9.73 38.74 -18.80
CA LEU A 794 -9.81 37.30 -18.55
C LEU A 794 -10.55 36.57 -19.70
N GLY A 795 -9.92 35.55 -20.26
CA GLY A 795 -10.40 34.75 -21.39
C GLY A 795 -10.21 35.39 -22.77
N ASP A 796 -9.77 36.65 -22.88
CA ASP A 796 -9.58 37.34 -24.15
C ASP A 796 -8.10 37.38 -24.56
N TYR A 797 -7.66 36.32 -25.23
CA TYR A 797 -6.28 36.16 -25.70
C TYR A 797 -5.88 37.09 -26.85
N THR A 798 -6.84 37.83 -27.43
CA THR A 798 -6.56 38.81 -28.50
C THR A 798 -6.02 40.14 -27.96
N LYS A 799 -6.23 40.38 -26.66
CA LYS A 799 -5.68 41.55 -25.95
C LYS A 799 -4.21 41.32 -25.58
N ASN A 800 -3.65 42.22 -24.76
CA ASN A 800 -2.25 42.19 -24.34
C ASN A 800 -1.94 40.97 -23.45
N ASN A 801 -1.81 39.81 -24.07
CA ASN A 801 -1.35 38.57 -23.45
C ASN A 801 0.18 38.61 -23.36
N PHE A 802 0.70 39.43 -22.46
CA PHE A 802 2.15 39.66 -22.32
C PHE A 802 2.90 38.39 -21.92
N LEU A 803 2.31 37.57 -21.05
CA LEU A 803 2.95 36.34 -20.55
C LEU A 803 3.16 35.26 -21.62
N LYS A 804 2.48 35.32 -22.78
CA LYS A 804 2.71 34.37 -23.90
C LYS A 804 4.15 34.31 -24.40
N ASN A 805 4.95 35.33 -24.08
CA ASN A 805 6.35 35.41 -24.48
C ASN A 805 7.31 34.65 -23.54
N TYR A 806 6.79 34.10 -22.45
CA TYR A 806 7.55 33.40 -21.42
C TYR A 806 7.09 31.95 -21.31
N THR A 807 8.04 31.05 -21.08
CA THR A 807 7.79 29.62 -20.84
C THR A 807 7.47 29.36 -19.37
N MET A 808 7.94 30.22 -18.47
CA MET A 808 7.73 30.10 -17.04
C MET A 808 7.64 31.46 -16.37
N VAL A 809 6.82 31.55 -15.32
CA VAL A 809 6.79 32.70 -14.40
C VAL A 809 7.20 32.26 -12.99
N VAL A 810 8.09 33.00 -12.36
CA VAL A 810 8.43 32.89 -10.94
C VAL A 810 7.88 34.11 -10.22
N VAL A 811 7.11 33.91 -9.15
CA VAL A 811 6.61 34.99 -8.30
C VAL A 811 7.29 34.83 -6.94
N GLY A 812 8.08 35.82 -6.52
CA GLY A 812 8.68 35.86 -5.17
C GLY A 812 10.18 36.09 -5.14
N PHE A 813 10.83 35.32 -4.24
CA PHE A 813 12.18 35.54 -3.72
C PHE A 813 12.37 36.81 -2.90
N ALA A 814 11.48 37.05 -1.95
CA ALA A 814 11.66 38.04 -0.90
C ALA A 814 10.93 37.56 0.36
N ASP A 815 11.41 37.96 1.54
CA ASP A 815 10.83 37.56 2.83
C ASP A 815 9.39 38.06 3.00
N THR A 816 9.11 39.27 2.54
CA THR A 816 7.75 39.75 2.34
C THR A 816 7.75 40.68 1.13
N TYR A 817 6.57 40.92 0.56
CA TYR A 817 6.43 41.95 -0.46
C TYR A 817 6.42 43.38 0.12
N GLY A 818 6.71 43.57 1.42
CA GLY A 818 6.99 44.89 2.01
C GLY A 818 5.85 45.92 1.90
N GLY A 819 4.60 45.47 1.85
CA GLY A 819 3.44 46.34 1.59
C GLY A 819 3.01 46.39 0.12
N ASP A 820 3.77 45.77 -0.78
CA ASP A 820 3.50 45.72 -2.21
C ASP A 820 2.55 44.55 -2.57
N ASP A 821 1.89 44.71 -3.71
CA ASP A 821 0.93 43.77 -4.27
C ASP A 821 0.86 43.99 -5.78
N VAL A 822 0.17 43.12 -6.51
CA VAL A 822 -0.07 43.29 -7.95
C VAL A 822 -1.51 43.75 -8.17
N ASP A 823 -1.68 44.99 -8.62
CA ASP A 823 -2.98 45.53 -9.00
C ASP A 823 -3.54 44.82 -10.23
N ASN A 824 -4.80 44.40 -10.13
CA ASN A 824 -5.51 43.78 -11.24
C ASN A 824 -6.47 44.74 -11.98
N GLY A 825 -6.44 46.04 -11.70
CA GLY A 825 -7.33 47.02 -12.35
C GLY A 825 -7.21 47.06 -13.89
N ASN A 826 -6.10 46.59 -14.44
CA ASN A 826 -5.86 46.47 -15.89
C ASN A 826 -5.64 45.02 -16.38
N GLY A 827 -5.92 44.02 -15.53
CA GLY A 827 -5.87 42.60 -15.92
C GLY A 827 -4.51 41.90 -15.78
N ALA A 828 -3.56 42.43 -15.01
CA ALA A 828 -2.25 41.79 -14.83
C ALA A 828 -2.36 40.40 -14.16
N LEU A 829 -3.15 40.27 -13.09
CA LEU A 829 -3.42 38.98 -12.45
C LEU A 829 -4.38 38.11 -13.27
N ASP A 830 -5.24 38.72 -14.09
CA ASP A 830 -6.07 37.96 -15.04
C ASP A 830 -5.20 37.25 -16.09
N ASN A 831 -4.15 37.91 -16.61
CA ASN A 831 -3.23 37.27 -17.55
C ASN A 831 -2.45 36.13 -16.89
N LEU A 832 -1.99 36.31 -15.64
CA LEU A 832 -1.34 35.23 -14.89
C LEU A 832 -2.28 34.05 -14.58
N TYR A 833 -3.56 34.33 -14.29
CA TYR A 833 -4.57 33.31 -14.07
C TYR A 833 -4.83 32.46 -15.33
N ASP A 834 -5.03 33.11 -16.48
CA ASP A 834 -5.19 32.40 -17.75
C ASP A 834 -3.92 31.67 -18.19
N TYR A 835 -2.75 32.22 -17.86
CA TYR A 835 -1.46 31.58 -18.13
C TYR A 835 -1.33 30.24 -17.39
N ILE A 836 -1.68 30.21 -16.10
CA ILE A 836 -1.71 28.97 -15.29
C ILE A 836 -2.75 27.98 -15.84
N ASN A 837 -3.98 28.43 -16.12
CA ASN A 837 -5.03 27.55 -16.62
C ASN A 837 -4.76 26.96 -18.02
N LYS A 838 -3.85 27.57 -18.78
CA LYS A 838 -3.32 27.02 -20.04
C LYS A 838 -2.19 26.01 -19.83
N GLY A 839 -1.96 25.54 -18.61
CA GLY A 839 -0.91 24.57 -18.31
C GLY A 839 0.50 25.17 -18.29
N ASN A 840 0.70 26.49 -18.43
CA ASN A 840 2.05 27.06 -18.42
C ASN A 840 2.65 27.07 -17.01
N SER A 841 3.97 26.88 -16.91
CA SER A 841 4.66 26.71 -15.64
C SER A 841 4.67 27.98 -14.77
N VAL A 842 4.26 27.84 -13.51
CA VAL A 842 4.40 28.91 -12.51
C VAL A 842 4.99 28.39 -11.20
N LEU A 843 6.00 29.10 -10.69
CA LEU A 843 6.60 28.86 -9.39
C LEU A 843 6.26 30.00 -8.42
N PHE A 844 5.52 29.68 -7.36
CA PHE A 844 5.30 30.57 -6.24
C PHE A 844 6.35 30.31 -5.16
N VAL A 845 6.86 31.38 -4.57
CA VAL A 845 7.94 31.33 -3.57
C VAL A 845 7.46 32.00 -2.27
N HIS A 846 8.21 31.85 -1.17
CA HIS A 846 7.88 32.31 0.19
C HIS A 846 7.18 33.68 0.22
N ASP A 847 6.15 33.79 1.08
CA ASP A 847 5.39 35.01 1.35
C ASP A 847 4.92 35.79 0.10
N THR A 848 4.59 35.05 -0.96
CA THR A 848 3.72 35.53 -2.05
C THR A 848 2.25 35.51 -1.66
N THR A 849 1.89 34.72 -0.64
CA THR A 849 0.58 34.72 -0.01
C THR A 849 0.64 35.38 1.36
N THR A 850 -0.49 35.91 1.83
CA THR A 850 -0.59 36.59 3.11
C THR A 850 -1.68 36.01 4.00
N TYR A 851 -1.36 35.80 5.27
CA TYR A 851 -2.35 35.43 6.30
C TYR A 851 -3.38 36.53 6.57
N HIS A 852 -3.17 37.75 6.06
CA HIS A 852 -4.16 38.83 6.15
C HIS A 852 -5.43 38.53 5.34
N ALA A 853 -5.36 37.69 4.31
CA ALA A 853 -6.51 37.35 3.47
C ALA A 853 -7.36 36.23 4.09
N TYR A 854 -8.36 36.62 4.89
CA TYR A 854 -9.26 35.66 5.54
C TYR A 854 -10.20 34.95 4.55
N SER A 855 -10.89 35.70 3.69
CA SER A 855 -11.89 35.23 2.70
C SER A 855 -11.92 36.11 1.45
N ASP A 856 -12.62 35.66 0.41
CA ASP A 856 -12.79 36.42 -0.86
C ASP A 856 -13.71 37.64 -0.73
N GLY A 857 -14.67 37.54 0.19
CA GLY A 857 -15.66 38.57 0.47
C GLY A 857 -15.11 39.64 1.41
N ALA A 858 -15.14 40.88 0.95
CA ALA A 858 -14.77 42.11 1.66
C ALA A 858 -13.28 42.26 2.05
N SER A 859 -12.89 43.52 2.21
CA SER A 859 -11.61 44.01 2.74
C SER A 859 -11.41 43.66 4.23
N THR A 860 -11.65 42.40 4.61
CA THR A 860 -11.48 41.94 5.98
C THR A 860 -10.07 41.37 6.14
N SER A 861 -9.08 42.27 6.08
CA SER A 861 -7.73 41.95 6.54
C SER A 861 -7.81 41.51 8.00
N VAL A 862 -7.22 40.38 8.39
CA VAL A 862 -7.18 39.98 9.81
C VAL A 862 -6.42 41.01 10.65
N PHE A 863 -5.50 41.81 10.07
CA PHE A 863 -4.66 42.74 10.84
C PHE A 863 -4.44 44.13 10.21
N GLY A 864 -5.27 44.57 9.25
CA GLY A 864 -5.22 45.94 8.71
C GLY A 864 -4.15 46.24 7.65
N VAL A 865 -3.43 45.24 7.15
CA VAL A 865 -2.33 45.38 6.17
C VAL A 865 -2.62 44.53 4.92
N ASN A 866 -2.29 45.04 3.72
CA ASN A 866 -2.73 44.48 2.43
C ASN A 866 -1.57 44.04 1.48
N TRP A 867 -0.41 43.63 1.99
CA TRP A 867 0.64 43.09 1.11
C TRP A 867 0.22 41.72 0.56
N GLY A 868 0.48 41.45 -0.72
CA GLY A 868 0.13 40.17 -1.37
C GLY A 868 -1.35 39.75 -1.28
N TYR A 869 -2.27 40.68 -0.97
CA TYR A 869 -3.67 40.38 -0.73
C TYR A 869 -4.40 39.96 -2.01
N GLN A 870 -4.20 40.70 -3.12
CA GLN A 870 -4.80 40.38 -4.41
C GLN A 870 -4.26 39.06 -4.97
N LEU A 871 -2.94 38.83 -4.83
CA LEU A 871 -2.33 37.53 -5.16
C LEU A 871 -2.98 36.39 -4.37
N THR A 872 -3.06 36.52 -3.04
CA THR A 872 -3.67 35.47 -2.19
C THR A 872 -5.13 35.23 -2.58
N LYS A 873 -5.91 36.30 -2.72
CA LYS A 873 -7.34 36.21 -3.08
C LYS A 873 -7.55 35.51 -4.44
N LYS A 874 -6.70 35.78 -5.43
CA LYS A 874 -6.85 35.23 -6.78
C LYS A 874 -6.34 33.79 -6.89
N PHE A 875 -5.24 33.45 -6.20
CA PHE A 875 -4.49 32.22 -6.46
C PHE A 875 -4.51 31.18 -5.33
N ARG A 876 -4.94 31.50 -4.11
CA ARG A 876 -4.89 30.56 -2.96
C ARG A 876 -5.49 29.19 -3.27
N PHE A 877 -6.66 29.15 -3.92
CA PHE A 877 -7.28 27.91 -4.37
C PHE A 877 -6.45 27.19 -5.45
N LEU A 878 -6.02 27.92 -6.49
CA LEU A 878 -5.23 27.35 -7.59
C LEU A 878 -3.95 26.69 -7.08
N ILE A 879 -3.24 27.33 -6.14
CA ILE A 879 -2.00 26.80 -5.58
C ILE A 879 -2.23 25.72 -4.50
N GLY A 880 -3.47 25.32 -4.18
CA GLY A 880 -3.77 24.23 -3.25
C GLY A 880 -3.83 24.60 -1.76
N MET A 881 -3.79 25.89 -1.42
CA MET A 881 -3.78 26.39 -0.03
C MET A 881 -5.18 26.74 0.51
N ASP A 882 -6.24 26.12 -0.02
CA ASP A 882 -7.64 26.40 0.34
C ASP A 882 -8.39 25.16 0.82
N ARG A 883 -7.82 24.45 1.80
CA ARG A 883 -8.35 23.16 2.32
C ARG A 883 -9.84 23.15 2.69
N TYR A 884 -10.39 24.29 3.14
CA TYR A 884 -11.81 24.40 3.52
C TYR A 884 -12.66 25.19 2.53
N GLY A 885 -12.15 25.49 1.33
CA GLY A 885 -12.92 26.11 0.25
C GLY A 885 -13.37 27.55 0.55
N VAL A 886 -12.61 28.30 1.35
CA VAL A 886 -12.97 29.67 1.78
C VAL A 886 -12.79 30.68 0.62
N SER A 887 -12.05 30.31 -0.43
CA SER A 887 -11.91 31.11 -1.67
C SER A 887 -12.86 30.68 -2.81
N LEU A 888 -13.88 29.88 -2.51
CA LEU A 888 -14.89 29.49 -3.48
C LEU A 888 -16.26 29.92 -2.97
N ASN A 889 -16.73 31.11 -3.38
CA ASN A 889 -18.12 31.55 -3.13
C ASN A 889 -19.20 30.59 -3.66
N ASN A 890 -18.83 29.50 -4.35
CA ASN A 890 -19.71 28.56 -5.04
C ASN A 890 -19.68 27.11 -4.50
N ASN A 891 -18.95 26.78 -3.43
CA ASN A 891 -18.93 25.40 -2.90
C ASN A 891 -19.89 25.22 -1.69
N PRO A 892 -21.08 24.59 -1.85
CA PRO A 892 -22.14 24.62 -0.84
C PRO A 892 -21.86 23.79 0.42
N THR A 893 -20.89 22.88 0.39
CA THR A 893 -20.62 21.95 1.52
C THR A 893 -19.89 22.62 2.68
N ALA A 894 -19.03 23.61 2.42
CA ALA A 894 -18.42 24.47 3.45
C ALA A 894 -19.39 25.54 3.99
N TYR A 895 -20.45 25.83 3.24
CA TYR A 895 -21.42 26.90 3.52
C TYR A 895 -22.35 26.60 4.72
N ASN A 896 -22.51 25.32 5.10
CA ASN A 896 -23.54 24.89 6.04
C ASN A 896 -23.27 25.17 7.55
N GLN A 897 -22.18 25.86 7.91
CA GLN A 897 -21.94 26.28 9.31
C GLN A 897 -22.02 27.80 9.54
N GLY A 898 -22.51 28.58 8.57
CA GLY A 898 -22.87 30.00 8.78
C GLY A 898 -21.72 30.97 9.09
N ASN A 899 -20.48 30.50 9.11
CA ASN A 899 -19.26 31.30 9.31
C ASN A 899 -18.18 30.82 8.33
N TYR A 900 -17.43 31.72 7.69
CA TYR A 900 -16.22 31.38 6.95
C TYR A 900 -15.23 30.72 7.92
N ILE A 901 -14.87 29.45 7.76
CA ILE A 901 -13.92 28.77 8.64
C ILE A 901 -12.62 28.52 7.88
N GLN A 902 -11.57 29.26 8.23
CA GLN A 902 -10.26 29.20 7.59
C GLN A 902 -9.36 28.11 8.20
N GLY A 903 -8.53 27.49 7.36
CA GLY A 903 -7.50 26.54 7.75
C GLY A 903 -6.13 27.21 7.75
N TYR A 904 -5.68 27.66 8.92
CA TYR A 904 -4.31 28.14 9.12
C TYR A 904 -3.43 27.03 9.68
N THR A 905 -2.16 27.05 9.33
CA THR A 905 -1.21 26.04 9.82
C THR A 905 -1.04 26.09 11.33
N ASN A 906 -0.59 24.98 11.88
CA ASN A 906 -0.34 24.82 13.31
C ASN A 906 0.60 25.90 13.88
N ASP A 907 1.67 26.27 13.18
CA ASP A 907 2.59 27.35 13.61
C ASP A 907 1.89 28.72 13.66
N PHE A 908 1.09 29.06 12.64
CA PHE A 908 0.29 30.28 12.65
C PHE A 908 -0.66 30.33 13.85
N MET A 909 -1.32 29.21 14.14
CA MET A 909 -2.27 29.12 15.25
C MET A 909 -1.61 29.17 16.62
N LEU A 910 -0.35 28.72 16.78
CA LEU A 910 0.41 28.94 18.03
C LEU A 910 0.70 30.42 18.28
N ARG A 911 0.79 31.24 17.23
CA ARG A 911 1.08 32.67 17.36
C ARG A 911 -0.19 33.50 17.57
N PHE A 912 -1.25 33.20 16.83
CA PHE A 912 -2.43 34.06 16.76
C PHE A 912 -3.73 33.41 17.24
N GLY A 913 -3.71 32.10 17.52
CA GLY A 913 -4.86 31.36 18.01
C GLY A 913 -5.11 31.55 19.50
N LYS A 914 -6.38 31.72 19.85
CA LYS A 914 -6.89 31.69 21.21
C LYS A 914 -8.02 30.67 21.30
N ASP A 915 -8.21 30.07 22.46
CA ASP A 915 -9.41 29.26 22.69
C ASP A 915 -10.69 30.13 22.64
N LEU A 916 -11.87 29.50 22.72
CA LEU A 916 -13.14 30.22 22.69
C LEU A 916 -13.34 31.14 23.91
N ASN A 917 -12.61 30.92 25.00
CA ASN A 917 -12.59 31.76 26.20
C ASN A 917 -11.52 32.87 26.16
N ASN A 918 -10.84 33.03 25.02
CA ASN A 918 -9.79 34.03 24.77
C ASN A 918 -8.46 33.78 25.52
N ASN A 919 -8.21 32.54 25.96
CA ASN A 919 -6.93 32.11 26.52
C ASN A 919 -5.96 31.64 25.42
N ASP A 920 -4.67 31.65 25.74
CA ASP A 920 -3.63 31.05 24.89
C ASP A 920 -3.87 29.55 24.70
N TYR A 921 -3.79 29.08 23.46
CA TYR A 921 -4.03 27.68 23.14
C TYR A 921 -2.72 26.97 22.77
N SER A 922 -2.41 25.89 23.49
CA SER A 922 -1.30 25.00 23.18
C SER A 922 -1.85 23.70 22.62
N MET A 923 -1.38 23.28 21.44
CA MET A 923 -1.82 22.00 20.86
C MET A 923 -1.01 20.79 21.36
N PHE A 924 0.24 21.02 21.81
CA PHE A 924 1.14 19.96 22.30
C PHE A 924 1.62 20.22 23.74
N GLY A 925 1.78 19.17 24.56
CA GLY A 925 2.23 19.27 25.98
C GLY A 925 3.61 19.85 26.20
N GLY A 926 4.54 19.66 25.25
CA GLY A 926 5.88 20.23 25.32
C GLY A 926 6.07 21.54 24.56
N VAL A 927 5.01 22.09 23.95
CA VAL A 927 5.06 23.33 23.17
C VAL A 927 4.34 24.44 23.94
N PRO A 928 5.00 25.60 24.19
CA PRO A 928 4.37 26.79 24.78
C PRO A 928 3.06 27.16 24.09
N SER A 929 2.12 27.70 24.87
CA SER A 929 0.80 28.11 24.36
C SER A 929 0.84 29.34 23.46
N THR A 930 1.96 30.07 23.43
CA THR A 930 2.16 31.23 22.55
C THR A 930 3.62 31.46 22.21
N TYR A 931 3.85 31.91 20.98
CA TYR A 931 5.11 32.49 20.54
C TYR A 931 4.89 33.94 20.07
N ASN A 932 5.85 34.82 20.35
CA ASN A 932 5.80 36.21 19.86
C ASN A 932 6.28 36.36 18.40
N GLN A 933 6.89 35.31 17.84
CA GLN A 933 7.42 35.24 16.48
C GLN A 933 7.08 33.88 15.86
N PHE A 934 7.16 33.75 14.54
CA PHE A 934 7.03 32.45 13.89
C PHE A 934 8.19 31.53 14.29
N ILE A 935 7.92 30.21 14.35
CA ILE A 935 8.94 29.24 14.70
C ILE A 935 9.78 28.96 13.44
N THR A 936 11.02 29.43 13.45
CA THR A 936 11.93 29.23 12.31
C THR A 936 12.73 27.94 12.42
N THR A 937 13.19 27.43 11.29
CA THR A 937 14.18 26.34 11.18
C THR A 937 15.07 26.58 9.96
N ASN A 938 16.16 25.83 9.88
CA ASN A 938 17.08 25.80 8.73
C ASN A 938 17.23 24.39 8.15
N LYS A 939 16.23 23.52 8.35
CA LYS A 939 16.22 22.14 7.86
C LYS A 939 14.91 21.77 7.20
N VAL A 940 15.02 20.87 6.22
CA VAL A 940 13.90 20.19 5.58
C VAL A 940 14.14 18.69 5.52
N ASN A 941 13.05 17.92 5.53
CA ASN A 941 13.04 16.47 5.38
C ASN A 941 12.30 16.11 4.08
N ARG A 942 12.85 15.18 3.32
CA ARG A 942 12.22 14.64 2.11
C ARG A 942 11.06 13.73 2.48
N LEU A 943 9.88 13.98 1.89
CA LEU A 943 8.69 13.14 2.06
C LEU A 943 8.53 12.15 0.91
N ASN A 944 8.62 12.64 -0.32
CA ASN A 944 8.52 11.85 -1.55
C ASN A 944 9.79 11.94 -2.37
N GLN A 945 10.12 10.86 -3.08
CA GLN A 945 11.23 10.79 -4.02
C GLN A 945 10.72 10.99 -5.45
N GLY A 946 11.50 11.68 -6.28
CA GLY A 946 11.23 11.87 -7.71
C GLY A 946 12.12 12.95 -8.29
N GLN A 947 11.68 13.63 -9.36
CA GLN A 947 12.53 14.56 -10.11
C GLN A 947 13.19 15.63 -9.24
N ILE A 948 12.42 16.30 -8.37
CA ILE A 948 12.95 17.38 -7.51
C ILE A 948 14.09 16.87 -6.61
N THR A 949 14.07 15.58 -6.26
CA THR A 949 15.06 15.02 -5.33
C THR A 949 16.23 14.35 -6.04
N GLU A 950 16.04 13.93 -7.30
CA GLU A 950 16.99 13.11 -8.04
C GLU A 950 17.67 13.83 -9.23
N PHE A 951 17.10 14.92 -9.75
CA PHE A 951 17.57 15.53 -11.01
C PHE A 951 17.43 17.07 -11.08
N PRO A 952 18.43 17.79 -11.66
CA PRO A 952 19.72 17.29 -12.14
C PRO A 952 20.74 16.99 -11.03
N TYR A 953 20.46 17.39 -9.79
CA TYR A 953 21.31 17.07 -8.66
C TYR A 953 20.66 16.05 -7.73
N LYS A 954 21.44 15.08 -7.24
CA LYS A 954 21.01 14.22 -6.13
C LYS A 954 20.95 15.03 -4.85
N THR A 955 19.81 14.98 -4.19
CA THR A 955 19.59 15.66 -2.91
C THR A 955 19.54 14.65 -1.76
N ALA A 956 19.83 15.11 -0.55
CA ALA A 956 19.82 14.27 0.65
C ALA A 956 18.39 14.13 1.23
N GLN A 957 18.21 13.11 2.08
CA GLN A 957 16.98 12.90 2.83
C GLN A 957 16.68 14.08 3.77
N ASP A 958 17.72 14.60 4.44
CA ASP A 958 17.66 15.79 5.29
C ASP A 958 18.63 16.83 4.74
N LEU A 959 18.16 18.06 4.56
CA LEU A 959 18.95 19.13 3.93
C LEU A 959 18.97 20.39 4.80
N PRO A 960 20.15 21.01 4.98
CA PRO A 960 20.21 22.38 5.46
C PRO A 960 19.71 23.34 4.38
N ILE A 961 18.91 24.30 4.79
CA ILE A 961 18.35 25.38 3.96
C ILE A 961 18.55 26.73 4.65
N ALA A 962 18.34 27.82 3.93
CA ALA A 962 18.19 29.14 4.54
C ALA A 962 17.07 29.10 5.59
N THR A 963 17.23 29.89 6.66
CA THR A 963 16.23 29.97 7.72
C THR A 963 14.86 30.32 7.11
N THR A 964 13.82 29.57 7.46
CA THR A 964 12.43 29.78 7.04
C THR A 964 11.46 29.34 8.14
N HIS A 965 10.15 29.51 7.94
CA HIS A 965 9.08 29.08 8.84
C HIS A 965 7.95 28.37 8.07
N ALA A 966 6.99 27.79 8.81
CA ALA A 966 5.79 27.21 8.21
C ALA A 966 4.96 28.24 7.46
N GLN A 967 4.33 27.79 6.37
CA GLN A 967 3.49 28.64 5.53
C GLN A 967 2.15 28.91 6.22
N TYR A 968 1.40 29.90 5.76
CA TYR A 968 0.25 30.40 6.53
C TYR A 968 -0.97 29.48 6.51
N PHE A 969 -1.25 28.87 5.36
CA PHE A 969 -2.49 28.14 5.13
C PHE A 969 -2.27 26.63 5.12
N GLN A 970 -3.29 25.86 5.48
CA GLN A 970 -3.24 24.41 5.36
C GLN A 970 -3.34 24.00 3.90
N LEU A 971 -2.52 23.02 3.52
CA LEU A 971 -2.54 22.43 2.17
C LEU A 971 -3.74 21.49 2.04
N ASP A 972 -4.45 21.56 0.90
CA ASP A 972 -5.47 20.58 0.54
C ASP A 972 -4.82 19.34 -0.06
N LEU A 973 -4.95 18.21 0.62
CA LEU A 973 -4.39 16.93 0.20
C LEU A 973 -5.48 15.92 -0.16
N GLU A 974 -6.77 16.30 -0.17
CA GLU A 974 -7.83 15.43 -0.65
C GLU A 974 -7.66 15.12 -2.14
N ALA A 975 -8.26 14.02 -2.61
CA ALA A 975 -8.23 13.69 -4.03
C ALA A 975 -9.15 14.61 -4.84
N HIS A 976 -8.67 15.03 -6.01
CA HIS A 976 -9.47 15.72 -7.01
C HIS A 976 -9.93 14.76 -8.12
N ALA A 977 -10.90 15.20 -8.93
CA ALA A 977 -11.43 14.38 -10.01
C ALA A 977 -10.38 14.03 -11.07
N ASN A 978 -9.38 14.92 -11.25
CA ASN A 978 -8.21 14.71 -12.08
C ASN A 978 -6.99 14.49 -11.17
N VAL A 979 -6.38 13.31 -11.23
CA VAL A 979 -5.22 12.94 -10.39
C VAL A 979 -4.00 13.81 -10.70
N ALA A 980 -3.85 14.33 -11.94
CA ALA A 980 -2.77 15.26 -12.29
C ALA A 980 -2.86 16.61 -11.56
N GLU A 981 -4.03 16.93 -10.96
CA GLU A 981 -4.26 18.13 -10.16
C GLU A 981 -4.06 17.89 -8.65
N ASP A 982 -3.74 16.66 -8.23
CA ASP A 982 -3.44 16.36 -6.84
C ASP A 982 -2.13 17.02 -6.40
N VAL A 983 -2.09 17.43 -5.14
CA VAL A 983 -0.89 18.01 -4.55
C VAL A 983 0.13 16.92 -4.20
N VAL A 984 1.38 17.11 -4.65
CA VAL A 984 2.55 16.29 -4.31
C VAL A 984 3.52 17.08 -3.46
N VAL A 985 3.71 16.67 -2.20
CA VAL A 985 4.65 17.31 -1.28
C VAL A 985 6.01 16.62 -1.35
N TRP A 986 7.04 17.34 -1.78
CA TRP A 986 8.39 16.79 -1.95
C TRP A 986 9.22 16.89 -0.67
N TYR A 987 9.17 18.06 -0.04
CA TYR A 987 9.89 18.36 1.18
C TYR A 987 8.96 19.00 2.21
N THR A 988 9.10 18.59 3.46
CA THR A 988 8.52 19.26 4.62
C THR A 988 9.61 19.96 5.41
N ILE A 989 9.23 21.03 6.10
CA ILE A 989 10.03 21.71 7.11
C ILE A 989 10.38 20.70 8.22
N GLY A 990 11.66 20.66 8.58
CA GLY A 990 12.24 19.72 9.53
C GLY A 990 12.73 20.37 10.80
N SER A 991 12.87 19.57 11.85
CA SER A 991 13.41 20.04 13.13
C SER A 991 14.93 20.23 13.07
N ASP A 992 15.43 21.32 13.65
CA ASP A 992 16.85 21.58 13.89
C ASP A 992 17.39 20.90 15.19
N ASN A 993 16.57 20.07 15.85
CA ASN A 993 16.81 19.33 17.10
C ASN A 993 16.67 20.11 18.41
N ASN A 994 16.03 21.28 18.42
CA ASN A 994 15.68 21.97 19.67
C ASN A 994 14.43 21.37 20.33
N SER A 995 14.54 20.95 21.60
CA SER A 995 13.53 20.14 22.32
C SER A 995 12.13 20.74 22.47
N ASN A 996 11.97 22.04 22.22
CA ASN A 996 10.70 22.78 22.35
C ASN A 996 10.13 23.24 21.00
N ILE A 997 10.66 22.79 19.87
CA ILE A 997 10.18 23.20 18.54
C ILE A 997 9.05 22.27 18.05
N ILE A 998 7.99 22.86 17.52
CA ILE A 998 6.77 22.19 17.01
C ILE A 998 7.08 21.08 15.99
N TYR A 999 8.09 21.27 15.14
CA TYR A 999 8.47 20.34 14.08
C TYR A 999 8.86 18.94 14.60
N ASN A 1000 9.29 18.82 15.86
CA ASN A 1000 9.54 17.50 16.50
C ASN A 1000 8.26 16.70 16.78
N TYR A 1001 7.12 17.38 16.96
CA TYR A 1001 5.86 16.77 17.38
C TYR A 1001 4.97 16.44 16.19
N THR A 1002 5.06 17.22 15.12
CA THR A 1002 4.25 17.08 13.92
C THR A 1002 4.84 16.07 12.93
N GLY A 1003 6.15 15.77 13.03
CA GLY A 1003 6.85 14.94 12.05
C GLY A 1003 6.88 15.61 10.67
N GLN A 1004 6.97 14.80 9.60
CA GLN A 1004 6.87 15.25 8.21
C GLN A 1004 5.42 15.62 7.83
N ASP A 1005 4.79 16.52 8.60
CA ASP A 1005 3.41 16.96 8.40
C ASP A 1005 3.27 17.73 7.08
N ALA A 1006 2.70 17.05 6.08
CA ALA A 1006 2.55 17.59 4.73
C ALA A 1006 1.45 18.67 4.63
N VAL A 1007 0.54 18.75 5.61
CA VAL A 1007 -0.57 19.71 5.63
C VAL A 1007 -0.11 21.05 6.19
N ASN A 1008 0.72 21.03 7.23
CA ASN A 1008 1.07 22.22 8.01
C ASN A 1008 2.50 22.69 7.81
N ASN A 1009 3.41 21.78 7.43
CA ASN A 1009 4.85 22.03 7.39
C ASN A 1009 5.43 21.77 6.01
N TYR A 1010 4.68 21.99 4.92
CA TYR A 1010 5.23 21.82 3.58
C TYR A 1010 6.30 22.89 3.28
N TYR A 1011 7.37 22.48 2.59
CA TYR A 1011 8.44 23.36 2.09
C TYR A 1011 8.39 23.46 0.58
N ILE A 1012 8.48 22.34 -0.14
CA ILE A 1012 8.33 22.28 -1.60
C ILE A 1012 7.22 21.30 -1.93
N TYR A 1013 6.26 21.74 -2.73
CA TYR A 1013 5.21 20.89 -3.28
C TYR A 1013 4.87 21.32 -4.72
N SER A 1014 4.17 20.46 -5.44
CA SER A 1014 3.64 20.76 -6.75
C SER A 1014 2.16 20.39 -6.86
N LYS A 1015 1.46 21.06 -7.78
CA LYS A 1015 0.07 20.80 -8.14
C LYS A 1015 -0.08 21.08 -9.64
N GLY A 1016 -0.11 20.03 -10.47
CA GLY A 1016 0.02 20.16 -11.93
C GLY A 1016 1.25 20.98 -12.35
N ASN A 1017 1.01 22.00 -13.19
CA ASN A 1017 2.00 22.97 -13.69
C ASN A 1017 2.41 24.04 -12.66
N ILE A 1018 1.85 24.02 -11.44
CA ILE A 1018 2.23 24.92 -10.36
C ILE A 1018 3.26 24.23 -9.47
N THR A 1019 4.32 24.94 -9.14
CA THR A 1019 5.27 24.55 -8.08
C THR A 1019 5.26 25.62 -6.98
N TYR A 1020 5.44 25.20 -5.74
CA TYR A 1020 5.57 26.09 -4.59
C TYR A 1020 6.87 25.82 -3.83
N SER A 1021 7.51 26.86 -3.32
CA SER A 1021 8.66 26.75 -2.42
C SER A 1021 8.57 27.73 -1.25
N GLY A 1022 8.85 27.24 -0.03
CA GLY A 1022 9.00 28.06 1.18
C GLY A 1022 10.37 28.76 1.28
N ALA A 1023 11.21 28.69 0.25
CA ALA A 1023 12.48 29.41 0.20
C ALA A 1023 12.24 30.92 0.10
N GLY A 1024 12.98 31.76 0.83
CA GLY A 1024 12.95 33.21 0.61
C GLY A 1024 12.73 34.08 1.84
N HIS A 1025 12.49 33.50 3.02
CA HIS A 1025 12.52 34.19 4.32
C HIS A 1025 13.91 34.77 4.64
N SER A 1026 14.95 34.12 4.15
CA SER A 1026 16.35 34.52 4.28
C SER A 1026 17.10 34.29 2.97
N LYS A 1027 18.31 34.84 2.85
CA LYS A 1027 19.12 34.74 1.62
C LYS A 1027 19.42 33.28 1.27
N VAL A 1028 19.11 32.91 0.03
CA VAL A 1028 19.34 31.56 -0.51
C VAL A 1028 20.73 31.51 -1.15
N ASP A 1029 21.74 31.17 -0.37
CA ASP A 1029 23.15 31.10 -0.83
C ASP A 1029 23.87 29.79 -0.48
N GLY A 1030 23.21 28.89 0.27
CA GLY A 1030 23.71 27.56 0.57
C GLY A 1030 23.78 26.68 -0.67
N SER A 1031 24.93 26.03 -0.91
CA SER A 1031 25.16 25.20 -2.11
C SER A 1031 24.12 24.07 -2.27
N GLN A 1032 23.76 23.38 -1.18
CA GLN A 1032 22.79 22.28 -1.22
C GLN A 1032 21.37 22.76 -1.52
N GLU A 1033 20.95 23.87 -0.90
CA GLU A 1033 19.65 24.49 -1.17
C GLU A 1033 19.57 25.05 -2.59
N LEU A 1034 20.63 25.68 -3.10
CA LEU A 1034 20.68 26.14 -4.49
C LEU A 1034 20.56 25.00 -5.49
N LYS A 1035 21.16 23.83 -5.22
CA LYS A 1035 21.00 22.63 -6.05
C LYS A 1035 19.57 22.10 -6.02
N LEU A 1036 18.96 22.00 -4.82
CA LEU A 1036 17.54 21.67 -4.68
C LEU A 1036 16.67 22.67 -5.44
N PHE A 1037 17.02 23.95 -5.42
CA PHE A 1037 16.28 24.99 -6.14
C PHE A 1037 16.46 24.90 -7.66
N VAL A 1038 17.65 24.55 -8.17
CA VAL A 1038 17.83 24.21 -9.59
C VAL A 1038 16.93 23.04 -9.98
N ASN A 1039 16.89 21.97 -9.18
CA ASN A 1039 15.96 20.85 -9.43
C ASN A 1039 14.49 21.32 -9.45
N THR A 1040 14.12 22.20 -8.52
CA THR A 1040 12.76 22.76 -8.41
C THR A 1040 12.38 23.55 -9.66
N VAL A 1041 13.28 24.41 -10.17
CA VAL A 1041 13.06 25.17 -11.40
C VAL A 1041 12.99 24.25 -12.63
N ILE A 1042 13.87 23.24 -12.73
CA ILE A 1042 13.85 22.28 -13.83
C ILE A 1042 12.54 21.49 -13.83
N ARG A 1043 12.08 20.99 -12.68
CA ARG A 1043 10.75 20.34 -12.57
C ARG A 1043 9.65 21.28 -13.01
N ALA A 1044 9.64 22.50 -12.49
CA ALA A 1044 8.60 23.45 -12.83
C ALA A 1044 8.54 23.68 -14.35
N ILE A 1045 9.69 23.86 -15.02
CA ILE A 1045 9.79 24.00 -16.47
C ILE A 1045 9.21 22.78 -17.20
N LEU A 1046 9.63 21.56 -16.82
CA LEU A 1046 9.21 20.32 -17.49
C LEU A 1046 7.73 19.97 -17.26
N SER A 1047 7.14 20.42 -16.15
CA SER A 1047 5.71 20.22 -15.85
C SER A 1047 4.76 21.20 -16.54
N GLY A 1048 5.29 22.18 -17.27
CA GLY A 1048 4.48 23.11 -18.05
C GLY A 1048 4.14 22.50 -19.40
N ASN A 1049 2.96 22.86 -19.93
CA ASN A 1049 2.52 22.45 -21.26
C ASN A 1049 3.57 22.85 -22.32
N SER A 1050 4.01 21.88 -23.09
CA SER A 1050 4.87 22.05 -24.25
C SER A 1050 4.03 22.48 -25.45
N ALA A 1051 4.48 23.50 -26.17
CA ALA A 1051 3.78 23.86 -27.41
C ALA A 1051 4.08 22.84 -28.52
N PRO A 1052 3.12 22.54 -29.42
CA PRO A 1052 3.36 21.67 -30.56
C PRO A 1052 4.52 22.16 -31.44
N GLU A 1053 5.29 21.24 -32.00
CA GLU A 1053 6.36 21.49 -32.96
C GLU A 1053 6.00 20.85 -34.31
N ILE A 1054 6.25 21.56 -35.41
CA ILE A 1054 5.95 21.07 -36.76
C ILE A 1054 7.23 20.99 -37.57
N LYS A 1055 7.57 19.79 -38.02
CA LYS A 1055 8.69 19.51 -38.91
C LYS A 1055 8.19 19.23 -40.32
N VAL A 1056 8.73 19.95 -41.32
CA VAL A 1056 8.47 19.66 -42.74
C VAL A 1056 9.55 18.70 -43.24
N ASN A 1057 9.22 17.41 -43.33
CA ASN A 1057 10.16 16.31 -43.49
C ASN A 1057 10.92 16.33 -44.82
N ASN A 1058 10.32 16.88 -45.88
CA ASN A 1058 10.91 16.95 -47.21
C ASN A 1058 11.43 18.35 -47.59
N ALA A 1059 11.60 19.25 -46.63
CA ALA A 1059 12.11 20.61 -46.84
C ALA A 1059 13.35 20.91 -45.97
N ALA A 1060 14.19 21.84 -46.41
CA ALA A 1060 15.36 22.28 -45.65
C ALA A 1060 14.96 23.31 -44.58
N LEU A 1061 15.35 23.10 -43.33
CA LEU A 1061 15.17 24.08 -42.25
C LEU A 1061 16.09 25.28 -42.47
N LYS A 1062 15.53 26.49 -42.51
CA LYS A 1062 16.27 27.76 -42.64
C LYS A 1062 16.50 28.45 -41.29
N SER A 1063 15.46 28.50 -40.49
CA SER A 1063 15.42 29.02 -39.12
C SER A 1063 14.25 28.37 -38.39
N ALA A 1064 14.13 28.54 -37.07
CA ALA A 1064 13.05 27.92 -36.28
C ALA A 1064 11.67 28.09 -36.94
N GLY A 1065 10.99 26.97 -37.22
CA GLY A 1065 9.67 26.93 -37.86
C GLY A 1065 9.63 27.34 -39.35
N MET A 1066 10.76 27.67 -39.97
CA MET A 1066 10.82 28.18 -41.35
C MET A 1066 11.58 27.22 -42.25
N TYR A 1067 10.91 26.73 -43.29
CA TYR A 1067 11.42 25.70 -44.21
C TYR A 1067 11.47 26.21 -45.65
N GLU A 1068 12.37 25.65 -46.45
CA GLU A 1068 12.47 25.87 -47.90
C GLU A 1068 12.38 24.54 -48.65
N LEU A 1069 11.41 24.43 -49.57
CA LEU A 1069 11.20 23.25 -50.42
C LEU A 1069 11.58 23.59 -51.87
N PHE A 1070 12.54 22.85 -52.43
CA PHE A 1070 12.99 23.04 -53.82
C PHE A 1070 12.40 21.97 -54.74
N THR A 1071 11.84 22.39 -55.87
CA THR A 1071 11.13 21.53 -56.82
C THR A 1071 11.65 21.70 -58.24
N ARG A 1072 11.63 20.63 -59.04
CA ARG A 1072 12.16 20.59 -60.41
C ARG A 1072 11.11 20.73 -61.52
N ASP A 1073 9.83 20.54 -61.21
CA ASP A 1073 8.74 20.56 -62.19
C ASP A 1073 7.85 21.77 -61.94
N ASN A 1074 7.80 22.74 -62.88
CA ASN A 1074 6.91 23.90 -62.75
C ASN A 1074 5.47 23.62 -63.22
N ALA A 1075 5.20 22.46 -63.83
CA ALA A 1075 3.90 22.08 -64.31
C ALA A 1075 3.06 21.38 -63.24
N LYS A 1076 3.67 20.88 -62.14
CA LYS A 1076 2.99 20.19 -61.04
C LYS A 1076 3.43 20.76 -59.69
N LEU A 1077 2.47 21.13 -58.83
CA LEU A 1077 2.77 21.54 -57.46
C LEU A 1077 3.29 20.35 -56.64
N PRO A 1078 4.17 20.58 -55.65
CA PRO A 1078 4.79 19.49 -54.91
C PRO A 1078 3.87 18.90 -53.85
N ILE A 1079 4.21 17.69 -53.44
CA ILE A 1079 3.71 17.08 -52.21
C ILE A 1079 4.53 17.63 -51.02
N ILE A 1080 3.86 18.06 -49.95
CA ILE A 1080 4.49 18.43 -48.69
C ILE A 1080 4.26 17.31 -47.67
N LYS A 1081 5.34 16.89 -47.01
CA LYS A 1081 5.32 15.92 -45.90
C LYS A 1081 5.66 16.65 -44.61
N PHE A 1082 4.84 16.50 -43.59
CA PHE A 1082 5.08 17.14 -42.31
C PHE A 1082 4.70 16.23 -41.15
N THR A 1083 5.38 16.40 -40.02
CA THR A 1083 5.07 15.75 -38.76
C THR A 1083 4.83 16.82 -37.72
N ALA A 1084 3.72 16.71 -36.99
CA ALA A 1084 3.51 17.50 -35.79
C ALA A 1084 3.87 16.63 -34.58
N SER A 1085 4.64 17.19 -33.65
CA SER A 1085 5.12 16.52 -32.46
C SER A 1085 4.85 17.37 -31.24
N ASP A 1086 4.39 16.76 -30.16
CA ASP A 1086 4.27 17.36 -28.84
C ASP A 1086 4.91 16.43 -27.81
N LEU A 1087 5.57 17.02 -26.83
CA LEU A 1087 6.17 16.30 -25.70
C LEU A 1087 5.10 15.73 -24.78
N ASP A 1088 3.95 16.40 -24.71
CA ASP A 1088 2.92 16.07 -23.74
C ASP A 1088 2.02 14.92 -24.24
N LEU A 1089 2.11 14.59 -25.54
CA LEU A 1089 1.26 13.62 -26.21
C LEU A 1089 1.96 12.25 -26.40
N SER A 1090 1.23 11.15 -26.28
CA SER A 1090 1.76 9.81 -26.59
C SER A 1090 2.05 9.65 -28.09
N LYS A 1091 3.21 9.06 -28.43
CA LYS A 1091 3.62 8.81 -29.82
C LYS A 1091 2.54 7.99 -30.56
N ASN A 1092 2.18 8.41 -31.78
CA ASN A 1092 1.21 7.78 -32.69
C ASN A 1092 -0.25 7.67 -32.19
N THR A 1093 -0.54 7.97 -30.92
CA THR A 1093 -1.85 7.75 -30.30
C THR A 1093 -2.45 9.02 -29.71
N GLY A 1094 -1.60 9.95 -29.25
CA GLY A 1094 -2.02 11.29 -28.82
C GLY A 1094 -2.53 12.12 -30.00
N LYS A 1095 -3.56 12.92 -29.75
CA LYS A 1095 -4.28 13.67 -30.78
C LYS A 1095 -4.16 15.16 -30.51
N PHE A 1096 -3.84 15.92 -31.55
CA PHE A 1096 -3.99 17.37 -31.48
C PHE A 1096 -5.47 17.76 -31.54
N GLU A 1097 -5.86 18.76 -30.76
CA GLU A 1097 -7.24 19.26 -30.69
C GLU A 1097 -7.68 19.82 -32.05
N SER A 1098 -6.80 20.55 -32.73
CA SER A 1098 -7.05 21.03 -34.08
C SER A 1098 -5.78 21.27 -34.88
N GLY A 1099 -5.93 21.37 -36.20
CA GLY A 1099 -4.85 21.73 -37.10
C GLY A 1099 -5.34 22.43 -38.36
N LEU A 1100 -4.47 23.24 -38.93
CA LEU A 1100 -4.75 24.07 -40.10
C LEU A 1100 -3.53 24.09 -41.02
N VAL A 1101 -3.78 23.86 -42.31
CA VAL A 1101 -2.83 24.14 -43.39
C VAL A 1101 -3.42 25.26 -44.23
N TYR A 1102 -2.65 26.32 -44.46
CA TYR A 1102 -3.12 27.50 -45.18
C TYR A 1102 -2.05 28.01 -46.16
N TRP A 1103 -2.50 28.64 -47.22
CA TRP A 1103 -1.65 29.44 -48.07
C TRP A 1103 -1.51 30.83 -47.45
N ASP A 1104 -0.30 31.17 -47.01
CA ASP A 1104 0.09 32.49 -46.51
C ASP A 1104 0.20 33.46 -47.69
N THR A 1105 -0.81 34.32 -47.82
CA THR A 1105 -0.99 35.20 -48.98
C THR A 1105 -0.37 36.58 -48.81
N ASP A 1106 -0.15 37.02 -47.57
CA ASP A 1106 0.47 38.31 -47.25
C ASP A 1106 1.97 38.18 -46.90
N GLY A 1107 2.45 36.95 -46.69
CA GLY A 1107 3.84 36.58 -46.48
C GLY A 1107 4.34 36.80 -45.06
N ASN A 1108 3.46 37.01 -44.09
CA ASN A 1108 3.81 37.35 -42.71
C ASN A 1108 4.20 36.13 -41.84
N ASN A 1109 4.07 34.91 -42.37
CA ASN A 1109 4.36 33.63 -41.71
C ASN A 1109 3.48 33.31 -40.49
N ALA A 1110 2.27 33.87 -40.42
CA ALA A 1110 1.24 33.60 -39.44
C ALA A 1110 -0.12 33.48 -40.16
N TYR A 1111 -1.10 32.85 -39.51
CA TYR A 1111 -2.44 32.77 -40.08
C TYR A 1111 -3.25 34.02 -39.77
N ASN A 1112 -3.88 34.60 -40.78
CA ASN A 1112 -4.85 35.68 -40.63
C ASN A 1112 -6.09 35.45 -41.51
N VAL A 1113 -7.17 36.19 -41.23
CA VAL A 1113 -8.47 36.08 -41.94
C VAL A 1113 -8.35 36.30 -43.46
N GLY A 1114 -7.26 36.92 -43.93
CA GLY A 1114 -6.97 37.13 -45.35
C GLY A 1114 -6.35 35.93 -46.08
N ASP A 1115 -5.89 34.91 -45.36
CA ASP A 1115 -5.24 33.74 -45.92
C ASP A 1115 -6.22 32.66 -46.38
N ILE A 1116 -5.76 31.80 -47.27
CA ILE A 1116 -6.60 30.76 -47.88
C ILE A 1116 -6.35 29.43 -47.16
N VAL A 1117 -7.36 28.94 -46.45
CA VAL A 1117 -7.33 27.63 -45.80
C VAL A 1117 -7.30 26.51 -46.85
N ILE A 1118 -6.26 25.68 -46.81
CA ILE A 1118 -6.09 24.50 -47.67
C ILE A 1118 -6.78 23.29 -47.06
N LYS A 1119 -6.50 23.01 -45.78
CA LYS A 1119 -7.04 21.85 -45.07
C LYS A 1119 -7.16 22.12 -43.58
N THR A 1120 -8.22 21.60 -42.97
CA THR A 1120 -8.44 21.61 -41.51
C THR A 1120 -8.38 20.19 -40.96
N TYR A 1121 -7.97 20.09 -39.71
CA TYR A 1121 -7.96 18.87 -38.90
C TYR A 1121 -8.74 19.15 -37.62
N ASP A 1122 -9.60 18.20 -37.24
CA ASP A 1122 -10.50 18.27 -36.10
C ASP A 1122 -10.61 16.89 -35.44
N SER A 1123 -11.46 16.75 -34.43
CA SER A 1123 -11.65 15.49 -33.70
C SER A 1123 -12.05 14.28 -34.56
N THR A 1124 -12.62 14.48 -35.75
CA THR A 1124 -13.01 13.40 -36.68
C THR A 1124 -11.90 13.01 -37.65
N ASN A 1125 -10.96 13.92 -37.91
CA ASN A 1125 -9.76 13.69 -38.70
C ASN A 1125 -8.56 14.40 -38.03
N PRO A 1126 -8.07 13.88 -36.89
CA PRO A 1126 -7.04 14.55 -36.11
C PRO A 1126 -5.66 14.37 -36.74
N ILE A 1127 -4.76 15.30 -36.44
CA ILE A 1127 -3.33 15.06 -36.59
C ILE A 1127 -2.91 14.21 -35.37
N MET A 1128 -2.26 13.08 -35.62
CA MET A 1128 -1.71 12.23 -34.55
C MET A 1128 -0.28 12.66 -34.23
N ASN A 1129 0.09 12.58 -32.94
CA ASN A 1129 1.41 12.96 -32.48
C ASN A 1129 2.52 12.13 -33.13
N ALA A 1130 3.57 12.80 -33.61
CA ALA A 1130 4.76 12.21 -34.25
C ALA A 1130 4.47 11.35 -35.50
N GLN A 1131 3.27 11.45 -36.09
CA GLN A 1131 2.92 10.75 -37.33
C GLN A 1131 3.15 11.64 -38.57
N GLU A 1132 3.77 11.08 -39.62
CA GLU A 1132 3.91 11.79 -40.90
C GLU A 1132 2.56 11.98 -41.58
N ASN A 1133 2.27 13.23 -41.94
CA ASN A 1133 1.11 13.67 -42.69
C ASN A 1133 1.53 14.20 -44.07
N THR A 1134 0.63 14.10 -45.04
CA THR A 1134 0.90 14.48 -46.44
C THR A 1134 -0.16 15.45 -46.96
N ILE A 1135 0.28 16.49 -47.67
CA ILE A 1135 -0.56 17.42 -48.44
C ILE A 1135 -0.08 17.40 -49.88
N ASP A 1136 -0.91 16.95 -50.81
CA ASP A 1136 -0.66 17.14 -52.25
C ASP A 1136 -1.21 18.51 -52.65
N LEU A 1137 -0.32 19.49 -52.89
CA LEU A 1137 -0.74 20.83 -53.30
C LEU A 1137 -1.37 20.86 -54.69
N GLU A 1138 -1.14 19.83 -55.50
CA GLU A 1138 -1.76 19.71 -56.81
C GLU A 1138 -3.29 19.61 -56.70
N ASP A 1139 -3.83 19.05 -55.62
CA ASP A 1139 -5.29 19.00 -55.38
C ASP A 1139 -5.93 20.38 -55.20
N TYR A 1140 -5.10 21.40 -54.87
CA TYR A 1140 -5.53 22.76 -54.53
C TYR A 1140 -5.05 23.81 -55.54
N TYR A 1141 -4.54 23.38 -56.70
CA TYR A 1141 -3.89 24.26 -57.69
C TYR A 1141 -4.75 25.43 -58.19
N ASN A 1142 -6.08 25.27 -58.15
CA ASN A 1142 -7.09 26.22 -58.63
C ASN A 1142 -7.53 27.23 -57.56
N TYR A 1143 -7.04 27.13 -56.32
CA TYR A 1143 -7.31 28.11 -55.27
C TYR A 1143 -6.78 29.48 -55.70
N THR A 1144 -7.54 30.56 -55.48
CA THR A 1144 -7.22 31.89 -56.00
C THR A 1144 -7.08 32.94 -54.92
N TYR A 1145 -6.02 33.74 -55.00
CA TYR A 1145 -5.85 34.97 -54.22
C TYR A 1145 -5.76 36.16 -55.18
N LYS A 1146 -6.55 37.22 -54.94
CA LYS A 1146 -6.66 38.41 -55.81
C LYS A 1146 -6.87 38.06 -57.31
N GLY A 1147 -7.63 37.00 -57.58
CA GLY A 1147 -7.93 36.53 -58.94
C GLY A 1147 -6.82 35.73 -59.63
N VAL A 1148 -5.72 35.43 -58.94
CA VAL A 1148 -4.59 34.65 -59.46
C VAL A 1148 -4.52 33.30 -58.76
N THR A 1149 -4.31 32.21 -59.51
CA THR A 1149 -4.31 30.85 -58.97
C THR A 1149 -3.02 30.52 -58.21
N LEU A 1150 -3.10 29.57 -57.27
CA LEU A 1150 -1.97 29.02 -56.53
C LEU A 1150 -0.89 28.50 -57.48
N ARG A 1151 -1.28 27.84 -58.59
CA ARG A 1151 -0.35 27.41 -59.64
C ARG A 1151 0.47 28.56 -60.23
N LYS A 1152 -0.16 29.72 -60.47
CA LYS A 1152 0.54 30.89 -61.01
C LYS A 1152 1.53 31.45 -59.99
N TYR A 1153 1.12 31.57 -58.72
CA TYR A 1153 2.02 31.96 -57.63
C TYR A 1153 3.22 31.01 -57.49
N TYR A 1154 2.99 29.70 -57.66
CA TYR A 1154 4.04 28.69 -57.62
C TYR A 1154 5.04 28.88 -58.77
N SER A 1155 4.56 29.09 -59.99
CA SER A 1155 5.42 29.39 -61.15
C SER A 1155 6.24 30.67 -60.99
N ASP A 1156 5.80 31.59 -60.12
CA ASP A 1156 6.47 32.85 -59.81
C ASP A 1156 7.36 32.79 -58.56
N ASN A 1157 7.56 31.60 -57.96
CA ASN A 1157 8.34 31.41 -56.72
C ASN A 1157 7.82 32.21 -55.51
N ASN A 1158 6.51 32.42 -55.43
CA ASN A 1158 5.85 33.24 -54.40
C ASN A 1158 4.84 32.43 -53.56
N VAL A 1159 5.03 31.12 -53.42
CA VAL A 1159 4.15 30.29 -52.58
C VAL A 1159 4.77 30.05 -51.21
N LYS A 1160 4.00 30.38 -50.18
CA LYS A 1160 4.26 30.02 -48.79
C LYS A 1160 3.08 29.25 -48.25
N ILE A 1161 3.33 28.07 -47.70
CA ILE A 1161 2.32 27.27 -47.02
C ILE A 1161 2.61 27.28 -45.53
N GLY A 1162 1.65 27.75 -44.75
CA GLY A 1162 1.67 27.74 -43.30
C GLY A 1162 0.97 26.51 -42.73
N PHE A 1163 1.45 26.07 -41.59
CA PHE A 1163 0.92 24.99 -40.77
C PHE A 1163 0.71 25.53 -39.37
N GLN A 1164 -0.45 25.25 -38.78
CA GLN A 1164 -0.75 25.53 -37.39
C GLN A 1164 -1.36 24.28 -36.77
N VAL A 1165 -0.91 23.91 -35.58
CA VAL A 1165 -1.43 22.78 -34.82
C VAL A 1165 -1.66 23.24 -33.38
N THR A 1166 -2.77 22.82 -32.78
CA THR A 1166 -3.18 23.23 -31.44
C THR A 1166 -3.42 22.00 -30.57
N ASP A 1167 -2.84 22.00 -29.38
CA ASP A 1167 -3.06 20.96 -28.37
C ASP A 1167 -4.34 21.20 -27.56
N SER A 1168 -4.61 20.30 -26.61
CA SER A 1168 -5.76 20.37 -25.71
C SER A 1168 -5.68 21.54 -24.70
N ALA A 1169 -4.49 22.09 -24.45
CA ALA A 1169 -4.26 23.27 -23.61
C ALA A 1169 -4.39 24.61 -24.38
N ASN A 1170 -4.72 24.56 -25.68
CA ASN A 1170 -4.75 25.69 -26.60
C ASN A 1170 -3.39 26.38 -26.82
N ALA A 1171 -2.27 25.66 -26.66
CA ALA A 1171 -0.99 26.11 -27.17
C ALA A 1171 -0.88 25.76 -28.65
N THR A 1172 -0.22 26.64 -29.41
CA THR A 1172 -0.18 26.55 -30.88
C THR A 1172 1.24 26.39 -31.39
N GLY A 1173 1.51 25.31 -32.09
CA GLY A 1173 2.68 25.14 -32.94
C GLY A 1173 2.46 25.73 -34.32
N ASN A 1174 3.48 26.39 -34.89
CA ASN A 1174 3.41 26.93 -36.24
C ASN A 1174 4.67 26.59 -37.05
N ALA A 1175 4.51 26.33 -38.34
CA ALA A 1175 5.61 26.27 -39.29
C ALA A 1175 5.19 26.88 -40.63
N THR A 1176 6.16 27.37 -41.40
CA THR A 1176 5.92 27.87 -42.77
C THR A 1176 6.96 27.27 -43.71
N VAL A 1177 6.52 26.79 -44.87
CA VAL A 1177 7.39 26.34 -45.95
C VAL A 1177 7.28 27.29 -47.14
N SER A 1178 8.41 27.86 -47.55
CA SER A 1178 8.55 28.60 -48.80
C SER A 1178 8.90 27.64 -49.92
N ILE A 1179 8.14 27.66 -51.02
CA ILE A 1179 8.29 26.71 -52.11
C ILE A 1179 8.93 27.41 -53.31
N PHE A 1180 10.04 26.84 -53.78
CA PHE A 1180 10.80 27.37 -54.91
C PHE A 1180 10.90 26.34 -56.02
N TYR A 1181 10.36 26.69 -57.19
CA TYR A 1181 10.78 26.12 -58.46
C TYR A 1181 12.18 26.63 -58.82
N ARG A 1182 13.14 25.69 -58.91
CA ARG A 1182 14.49 25.94 -59.42
C ARG A 1182 14.83 24.89 -60.47
N ASN A 1183 15.20 25.37 -61.65
CA ASN A 1183 15.87 24.54 -62.65
C ASN A 1183 17.34 24.37 -62.21
N LEU A 1184 17.59 23.43 -61.30
CA LEU A 1184 18.93 23.16 -60.79
C LEU A 1184 19.74 22.48 -61.90
N PHE A 1185 20.74 23.17 -62.45
CA PHE A 1185 21.71 22.60 -63.38
C PHE A 1185 22.42 21.41 -62.73
N GLU A 1186 22.61 20.31 -63.47
CA GLU A 1186 23.49 19.22 -63.06
C GLU A 1186 24.93 19.73 -62.95
N LEU A 1187 25.53 19.66 -61.76
CA LEU A 1187 26.98 19.77 -61.60
C LEU A 1187 27.58 18.40 -61.93
N ASN A 1188 28.16 18.29 -63.13
CA ASN A 1188 29.04 17.20 -63.54
C ASN A 1188 30.37 17.22 -62.77
#